data_AF-A0A257LXY0-F1
#
_entry.id   AF-A0A257LXY0-F1
#
_cell.length_a   1.000
_cell.length_b   1.000
_cell.length_c   1.000
_cell.angle_alpha   90.00
_cell.angle_beta   90.00
_cell.angle_gamma   90.00
#
_symmetry.space_group_name_H-M   'P 1'
#
loop_
_entity.id
_entity.type
_entity.pdbx_description
1 polymer ?
#
loop_
_entity_poly.entity_id
_entity_poly.type
_entity_poly.pdbx_seq_one_letter_code
_entity_poly.pdbx_strand_id
1 'polypeptide(L)'
;MGSGVGEVQLIGGASGFSLNGNTAMSVILGNNAANEAVWGSAVFNPSVFVLQTSASQAASSLNFQNRIDFNGSDRTIQVSGGTTGAASATISGIVRTSTGTAGLTKTGSGLLILSAANTYNGNTTVSGGTLQIGNNTAGSLGNGTYNNSISLASGSILRIFSTSNQTLGGVISGGGGLVKAYAGTLTLASSNTYSGKTSLTPQTTAGAGVLNVSSFNSVVGGTASSSLGAPTTVANGTIDFGNTGTQGGATLRYTGAGETTDRVINFLFNGTGATKILETSGSGLLRFTSTFTGSGSTTNDITLQGSSNGEIVGGLPFTFRNLAKSGNGTWTLGGTVGNNGSTTVSAGKLALGANNVLSNTVPISIAAATLDAATFADALGTLDVTAAATLNLGVGGVLQFADSSAISWSGGTLAITGSFVPGASLRFGTTSSGLTPTQLALISAAGFGPLILDSNGYLIAAPLSQTINFATLSARVYNEAPFALTATASSGLAVSYASSNPAVATISGSTVTIVGAGSTTITATQAGDSTYAAANPVAQTLIVNQAPQILTFGALPTVSYGDAPFALTATATSGLAVSYASSNPSVATISGSTVTIVGAGSTTITASQAGDVNHLAATNVPQLLTVDQAPQAITFASLAAKTYGDTPFTLAASASSGLAVGYSSSNPAVATISGSTVTIVGAGSTTITASQAGDTNYSAATNVVRTLTVDQASQAITFAALPSKAYGDLPFALSATASSGLPVSYESSNPAV
;
A
#
# COMPACT_ATOMS: atom_id res chain seq x y z
N MET A 1 -51.97 -49.30 -58.42
CA MET A 1 -51.61 -48.56 -59.65
C MET A 1 -52.91 -48.19 -60.33
N GLY A 2 -53.07 -46.93 -60.75
CA GLY A 2 -54.32 -46.44 -61.33
C GLY A 2 -54.30 -44.93 -61.49
N SER A 3 -55.41 -44.35 -61.96
CA SER A 3 -55.52 -42.92 -62.26
C SER A 3 -56.11 -42.07 -61.13
N GLY A 4 -56.54 -42.67 -60.03
CA GLY A 4 -57.18 -42.00 -58.90
C GLY A 4 -56.23 -41.22 -57.97
N VAL A 5 -56.81 -40.44 -57.05
CA VAL A 5 -56.06 -39.76 -55.98
C VAL A 5 -55.50 -40.80 -55.01
N GLY A 6 -54.20 -40.71 -54.70
CA GLY A 6 -53.49 -41.68 -53.86
C GLY A 6 -53.03 -42.93 -54.60
N GLU A 7 -53.00 -42.91 -55.93
CA GLU A 7 -52.51 -44.00 -56.76
C GLU A 7 -51.24 -43.61 -57.54
N VAL A 8 -50.40 -44.62 -57.81
CA VAL A 8 -49.23 -44.51 -58.68
C VAL A 8 -49.62 -44.78 -60.13
N GLN A 9 -49.26 -43.86 -61.02
CA GLN A 9 -49.43 -43.95 -62.47
C GLN A 9 -48.12 -44.34 -63.15
N LEU A 10 -48.22 -45.14 -64.21
CA LEU A 10 -47.11 -45.37 -65.15
C LEU A 10 -47.23 -44.36 -66.29
N ILE A 11 -46.20 -43.52 -66.46
CA ILE A 11 -46.21 -42.48 -67.49
C ILE A 11 -45.79 -43.10 -68.84
N GLY A 12 -46.54 -42.84 -69.91
CA GLY A 12 -46.15 -43.22 -71.28
C GLY A 12 -45.21 -42.20 -71.92
N GLY A 13 -44.32 -42.64 -72.84
CA GLY A 13 -43.36 -41.78 -73.55
C GLY A 13 -42.03 -41.54 -72.83
N ALA A 14 -41.97 -41.79 -71.52
CA ALA A 14 -40.79 -42.04 -70.70
C ALA A 14 -41.27 -42.85 -69.48
N SER A 15 -40.68 -44.02 -69.22
CA SER A 15 -41.23 -44.97 -68.23
C SER A 15 -40.85 -44.59 -66.80
N GLY A 16 -41.83 -44.52 -65.91
CA GLY A 16 -41.60 -44.13 -64.51
C GLY A 16 -42.85 -44.15 -63.66
N PHE A 17 -42.74 -43.62 -62.44
CA PHE A 17 -43.82 -43.54 -61.46
C PHE A 17 -44.22 -42.08 -61.26
N SER A 18 -45.50 -41.79 -61.46
CA SER A 18 -46.11 -40.50 -61.11
C SER A 18 -47.11 -40.66 -60.00
N LEU A 19 -47.13 -39.71 -59.06
CA LEU A 19 -48.16 -39.62 -58.03
C LEU A 19 -49.31 -38.71 -58.50
N ASN A 20 -50.55 -39.20 -58.45
CA ASN A 20 -51.75 -38.37 -58.53
C ASN A 20 -52.36 -38.20 -57.12
N GLY A 21 -52.42 -36.98 -56.57
CA GLY A 21 -52.91 -36.71 -55.22
C GLY A 21 -51.90 -36.07 -54.28
N ASN A 22 -52.25 -35.90 -52.99
CA ASN A 22 -51.44 -35.24 -51.95
C ASN A 22 -50.94 -36.18 -50.83
N THR A 23 -51.15 -37.49 -50.96
CA THR A 23 -50.70 -38.49 -49.97
C THR A 23 -49.31 -38.99 -50.33
N ALA A 24 -48.40 -39.05 -49.36
CA ALA A 24 -47.08 -39.67 -49.57
C ALA A 24 -47.23 -41.15 -49.92
N MET A 25 -46.43 -41.63 -50.88
CA MET A 25 -46.49 -43.03 -51.34
C MET A 25 -45.11 -43.64 -51.46
N SER A 26 -45.05 -44.94 -51.20
CA SER A 26 -43.87 -45.76 -51.42
C SER A 26 -44.08 -46.75 -52.56
N VAL A 27 -43.09 -46.86 -53.44
CA VAL A 27 -43.04 -47.84 -54.51
C VAL A 27 -42.03 -48.92 -54.12
N ILE A 28 -42.52 -50.17 -54.10
CA ILE A 28 -41.72 -51.38 -53.95
C ILE A 28 -42.02 -52.28 -55.15
N LEU A 29 -41.00 -52.61 -55.94
CA LEU A 29 -41.01 -53.62 -56.97
C LEU A 29 -40.80 -55.00 -56.33
N GLY A 30 -41.79 -55.87 -56.49
CA GLY A 30 -41.87 -57.17 -55.81
C GLY A 30 -42.39 -57.05 -54.37
N ASN A 31 -42.03 -58.03 -53.53
CA ASN A 31 -42.53 -58.16 -52.15
C ASN A 31 -41.59 -57.60 -51.08
N ASN A 32 -40.45 -57.01 -51.45
CA ASN A 32 -39.46 -56.49 -50.49
C ASN A 32 -38.67 -55.29 -51.08
N ALA A 33 -38.42 -54.27 -50.25
CA ALA A 33 -37.56 -53.13 -50.57
C ALA A 33 -36.09 -53.52 -50.80
N ALA A 34 -35.63 -54.67 -50.30
CA ALA A 34 -34.30 -55.19 -50.57
C ALA A 34 -34.11 -55.67 -52.01
N ASN A 35 -35.22 -55.88 -52.75
CA ASN A 35 -35.16 -56.27 -54.15
C ASN A 35 -34.48 -55.19 -54.98
N GLU A 36 -33.78 -55.65 -56.03
CA GLU A 36 -32.96 -54.79 -56.85
C GLU A 36 -33.54 -54.65 -58.27
N ALA A 37 -33.70 -53.40 -58.69
CA ALA A 37 -34.05 -53.02 -60.04
C ALA A 37 -32.76 -52.84 -60.86
N VAL A 38 -32.49 -53.80 -61.75
CA VAL A 38 -31.33 -53.72 -62.65
C VAL A 38 -31.70 -52.95 -63.92
N TRP A 39 -31.16 -51.75 -64.08
CA TRP A 39 -31.43 -50.88 -65.23
C TRP A 39 -30.85 -51.48 -66.52
N GLY A 40 -31.66 -51.60 -67.56
CA GLY A 40 -31.28 -52.27 -68.80
C GLY A 40 -31.74 -53.72 -68.87
N SER A 41 -32.28 -54.26 -67.78
CA SER A 41 -32.90 -55.59 -67.78
C SER A 41 -34.24 -55.59 -68.52
N ALA A 42 -34.73 -56.76 -68.91
CA ALA A 42 -36.04 -56.89 -69.58
C ALA A 42 -37.22 -56.30 -68.77
N VAL A 43 -37.10 -56.24 -67.44
CA VAL A 43 -38.17 -55.80 -66.53
C VAL A 43 -38.00 -54.37 -66.01
N PHE A 44 -36.81 -53.79 -66.14
CA PHE A 44 -36.51 -52.43 -65.69
C PHE A 44 -35.51 -51.78 -66.65
N ASN A 45 -36.00 -51.17 -67.72
CA ASN A 45 -35.17 -50.48 -68.71
C ASN A 45 -35.82 -49.20 -69.25
N PRO A 46 -36.13 -48.22 -68.39
CA PRO A 46 -36.59 -46.92 -68.85
C PRO A 46 -35.47 -46.18 -69.61
N SER A 47 -35.79 -45.43 -70.67
CA SER A 47 -34.82 -44.50 -71.28
C SER A 47 -34.48 -43.33 -70.34
N VAL A 48 -35.49 -42.86 -69.61
CA VAL A 48 -35.42 -41.89 -68.51
C VAL A 48 -36.34 -42.39 -67.42
N PHE A 49 -35.84 -42.55 -66.19
CA PHE A 49 -36.68 -42.94 -65.07
C PHE A 49 -37.34 -41.71 -64.45
N VAL A 50 -38.63 -41.55 -64.72
CA VAL A 50 -39.39 -40.41 -64.21
C VAL A 50 -39.94 -40.73 -62.83
N LEU A 51 -39.62 -39.88 -61.86
CA LEU A 51 -40.23 -39.87 -60.53
C LEU A 51 -40.92 -38.52 -60.37
N GLN A 52 -42.21 -38.49 -60.68
CA GLN A 52 -42.99 -37.24 -60.74
C GLN A 52 -44.03 -37.19 -59.63
N THR A 53 -44.31 -35.98 -59.14
CA THR A 53 -45.54 -35.68 -58.39
C THR A 53 -46.39 -34.76 -59.26
N SER A 54 -47.70 -34.98 -59.34
CA SER A 54 -48.58 -34.22 -60.24
C SER A 54 -48.50 -32.69 -60.03
N ALA A 55 -48.72 -31.94 -61.12
CA ALA A 55 -48.30 -30.55 -61.27
C ALA A 55 -49.09 -29.50 -60.46
N SER A 56 -50.03 -29.91 -59.61
CA SER A 56 -51.04 -29.00 -59.03
C SER A 56 -51.12 -29.01 -57.50
N GLN A 57 -50.36 -29.83 -56.79
CA GLN A 57 -50.58 -30.05 -55.35
C GLN A 57 -49.25 -29.99 -54.57
N ALA A 58 -49.14 -29.04 -53.64
CA ALA A 58 -47.99 -28.91 -52.75
C ALA A 58 -47.86 -30.13 -51.80
N ALA A 59 -46.62 -30.49 -51.44
CA ALA A 59 -46.25 -31.45 -50.37
C ALA A 59 -46.45 -32.96 -50.63
N SER A 60 -46.50 -33.41 -51.88
CA SER A 60 -46.50 -34.84 -52.22
C SER A 60 -45.08 -35.45 -52.21
N SER A 61 -44.87 -36.60 -51.56
CA SER A 61 -43.57 -37.31 -51.55
C SER A 61 -43.72 -38.72 -52.13
N LEU A 62 -42.99 -39.00 -53.21
CA LEU A 62 -42.86 -40.33 -53.82
C LEU A 62 -41.54 -40.96 -53.37
N ASN A 63 -41.60 -42.11 -52.69
CA ASN A 63 -40.42 -42.84 -52.25
C ASN A 63 -40.24 -44.16 -53.03
N PHE A 64 -39.20 -44.27 -53.83
CA PHE A 64 -38.79 -45.52 -54.46
C PHE A 64 -37.81 -46.27 -53.54
N GLN A 65 -38.26 -47.39 -52.96
CA GLN A 65 -37.52 -48.05 -51.87
C GLN A 65 -36.54 -49.13 -52.36
N ASN A 66 -36.70 -49.65 -53.56
CA ASN A 66 -35.81 -50.67 -54.10
C ASN A 66 -34.41 -50.16 -54.37
N ARG A 67 -33.42 -51.06 -54.27
CA ARG A 67 -32.08 -50.80 -54.80
C ARG A 67 -32.16 -50.61 -56.31
N ILE A 68 -31.32 -49.74 -56.85
CA ILE A 68 -31.18 -49.53 -58.30
C ILE A 68 -29.74 -49.84 -58.68
N ASP A 69 -29.55 -50.78 -59.60
CA ASP A 69 -28.28 -51.04 -60.25
C ASP A 69 -28.26 -50.38 -61.62
N PHE A 70 -27.35 -49.43 -61.85
CA PHE A 70 -27.20 -48.77 -63.15
C PHE A 70 -26.63 -49.67 -64.23
N ASN A 71 -26.06 -50.82 -63.86
CA ASN A 71 -25.59 -51.85 -64.80
C ASN A 71 -24.57 -51.29 -65.82
N GLY A 72 -23.60 -50.52 -65.33
CA GLY A 72 -22.45 -50.06 -66.11
C GLY A 72 -22.71 -48.98 -67.16
N SER A 73 -23.86 -48.31 -67.14
CA SER A 73 -24.14 -47.18 -68.04
C SER A 73 -24.76 -46.00 -67.31
N ASP A 74 -24.47 -44.78 -67.78
CA ASP A 74 -25.05 -43.56 -67.23
C ASP A 74 -26.58 -43.57 -67.33
N ARG A 75 -27.27 -43.20 -66.24
CA ARG A 75 -28.73 -43.24 -66.14
C ARG A 75 -29.31 -41.88 -65.84
N THR A 76 -30.48 -41.60 -66.43
CA THR A 76 -31.19 -40.32 -66.25
C THR A 76 -32.41 -40.50 -65.37
N ILE A 77 -32.46 -39.77 -64.26
CA ILE A 77 -33.63 -39.70 -63.36
C ILE A 77 -34.22 -38.30 -63.46
N GLN A 78 -35.49 -38.23 -63.83
CA GLN A 78 -36.20 -36.97 -63.97
C GLN A 78 -37.17 -36.77 -62.82
N VAL A 79 -37.08 -35.61 -62.16
CA VAL A 79 -38.09 -35.14 -61.20
C VAL A 79 -38.54 -33.76 -61.66
N SER A 80 -39.72 -33.69 -62.27
CA SER A 80 -40.31 -32.43 -62.75
C SER A 80 -41.19 -31.82 -61.67
N GLY A 81 -41.03 -30.51 -61.42
CA GLY A 81 -41.93 -29.76 -60.55
C GLY A 81 -43.30 -29.52 -61.17
N GLY A 82 -44.28 -29.24 -60.30
CA GLY A 82 -45.57 -28.71 -60.71
C GLY A 82 -45.56 -27.20 -60.88
N THR A 83 -46.70 -26.63 -61.29
CA THR A 83 -46.92 -25.19 -61.45
C THR A 83 -46.95 -24.41 -60.11
N THR A 84 -47.20 -25.10 -58.99
CA THR A 84 -47.42 -24.48 -57.65
C THR A 84 -46.35 -24.83 -56.60
N GLY A 85 -45.30 -25.58 -56.96
CA GLY A 85 -44.21 -25.95 -56.04
C GLY A 85 -43.27 -27.01 -56.61
N ALA A 86 -42.05 -27.08 -56.07
CA ALA A 86 -41.07 -28.09 -56.48
C ALA A 86 -41.49 -29.48 -55.99
N ALA A 87 -41.79 -30.39 -56.91
CA ALA A 87 -42.00 -31.81 -56.65
C ALA A 87 -40.80 -32.42 -55.93
N SER A 88 -41.02 -33.36 -55.00
CA SER A 88 -39.94 -34.12 -54.35
C SER A 88 -40.11 -35.62 -54.52
N ALA A 89 -39.03 -36.30 -54.91
CA ALA A 89 -38.94 -37.75 -54.96
C ALA A 89 -37.74 -38.24 -54.17
N THR A 90 -37.92 -39.33 -53.42
CA THR A 90 -36.86 -39.99 -52.66
C THR A 90 -36.56 -41.35 -53.27
N ILE A 91 -35.28 -41.70 -53.36
CA ILE A 91 -34.83 -43.07 -53.54
C ILE A 91 -34.21 -43.50 -52.21
N SER A 92 -34.94 -44.34 -51.48
CA SER A 92 -34.48 -44.89 -50.20
C SER A 92 -33.63 -46.14 -50.33
N GLY A 93 -33.73 -46.84 -51.46
CA GLY A 93 -32.80 -47.90 -51.80
C GLY A 93 -31.43 -47.36 -52.19
N ILE A 94 -30.42 -48.25 -52.18
CA ILE A 94 -29.08 -47.92 -52.63
C ILE A 94 -29.09 -47.77 -54.15
N VAL A 95 -28.59 -46.65 -54.66
CA VAL A 95 -28.18 -46.50 -56.06
C VAL A 95 -26.72 -46.94 -56.19
N ARG A 96 -26.48 -47.93 -57.05
CA ARG A 96 -25.15 -48.54 -57.25
C ARG A 96 -24.92 -48.90 -58.72
N THR A 97 -23.72 -49.36 -59.03
CA THR A 97 -23.45 -50.09 -60.27
C THR A 97 -22.70 -51.37 -59.95
N SER A 98 -23.15 -52.53 -60.44
CA SER A 98 -22.43 -53.82 -60.26
C SER A 98 -21.26 -53.99 -61.22
N THR A 99 -21.34 -53.33 -62.38
CA THR A 99 -20.40 -53.46 -63.48
C THR A 99 -19.98 -52.09 -63.98
N GLY A 100 -18.80 -52.01 -64.60
CA GLY A 100 -18.28 -50.80 -65.24
C GLY A 100 -18.29 -49.54 -64.37
N THR A 101 -18.41 -48.41 -65.04
CA THR A 101 -18.58 -47.08 -64.42
C THR A 101 -19.89 -46.49 -64.89
N ALA A 102 -20.75 -46.08 -63.96
CA ALA A 102 -22.07 -45.54 -64.28
C ALA A 102 -22.38 -44.29 -63.46
N GLY A 103 -22.74 -43.22 -64.17
CA GLY A 103 -23.13 -41.93 -63.63
C GLY A 103 -24.62 -41.72 -63.51
N LEU A 104 -24.98 -40.63 -62.82
CA LEU A 104 -26.36 -40.17 -62.63
C LEU A 104 -26.55 -38.82 -63.32
N THR A 105 -27.55 -38.73 -64.20
CA THR A 105 -28.06 -37.45 -64.70
C THR A 105 -29.41 -37.14 -64.05
N LYS A 106 -29.47 -36.09 -63.24
CA LYS A 106 -30.70 -35.54 -62.66
C LYS A 106 -31.25 -34.44 -63.56
N THR A 107 -32.49 -34.59 -64.03
CA THR A 107 -33.22 -33.58 -64.81
C THR A 107 -34.53 -33.16 -64.14
N GLY A 108 -35.18 -32.14 -64.68
CA GLY A 108 -36.43 -31.57 -64.15
C GLY A 108 -36.22 -30.64 -62.95
N SER A 109 -37.18 -29.74 -62.71
CA SER A 109 -37.08 -28.68 -61.70
C SER A 109 -37.25 -29.14 -60.23
N GLY A 110 -37.67 -30.37 -59.99
CA GLY A 110 -37.93 -30.90 -58.66
C GLY A 110 -36.69 -31.37 -57.89
N LEU A 111 -36.92 -31.79 -56.66
CA LEU A 111 -35.95 -32.35 -55.71
C LEU A 111 -35.86 -33.87 -55.84
N LEU A 112 -34.68 -34.38 -56.18
CA LEU A 112 -34.35 -35.80 -56.03
C LEU A 112 -33.54 -36.00 -54.75
N ILE A 113 -33.98 -36.88 -53.87
CA ILE A 113 -33.30 -37.24 -52.63
C ILE A 113 -32.73 -38.66 -52.76
N LEU A 114 -31.42 -38.82 -52.58
CA LEU A 114 -30.78 -40.12 -52.45
C LEU A 114 -30.46 -40.34 -50.96
N SER A 115 -31.30 -41.09 -50.25
CA SER A 115 -31.21 -41.14 -48.78
C SER A 115 -30.29 -42.23 -48.24
N ALA A 116 -29.94 -43.22 -49.04
CA ALA A 116 -29.01 -44.31 -48.66
C ALA A 116 -27.53 -43.93 -48.84
N ALA A 117 -26.63 -44.84 -48.47
CA ALA A 117 -25.22 -44.78 -48.88
C ALA A 117 -25.10 -45.30 -50.32
N ASN A 118 -25.06 -44.39 -51.28
CA ASN A 118 -25.03 -44.72 -52.70
C ASN A 118 -23.59 -44.98 -53.16
N THR A 119 -23.42 -45.99 -54.00
CA THR A 119 -22.10 -46.52 -54.39
C THR A 119 -21.89 -46.56 -55.91
N TYR A 120 -22.75 -45.89 -56.68
CA TYR A 120 -22.45 -45.63 -58.09
C TYR A 120 -21.17 -44.78 -58.21
N ASN A 121 -20.42 -45.01 -59.28
CA ASN A 121 -19.01 -44.61 -59.38
C ASN A 121 -18.66 -43.92 -60.71
N GLY A 122 -19.65 -43.48 -61.50
CA GLY A 122 -19.46 -42.53 -62.61
C GLY A 122 -19.81 -41.11 -62.20
N ASN A 123 -19.75 -40.16 -63.14
CA ASN A 123 -20.02 -38.73 -62.91
C ASN A 123 -21.47 -38.44 -62.52
N THR A 124 -21.71 -37.32 -61.84
CA THR A 124 -23.07 -36.83 -61.55
C THR A 124 -23.33 -35.53 -62.29
N THR A 125 -24.45 -35.44 -63.00
CA THR A 125 -24.89 -34.23 -63.70
C THR A 125 -26.23 -33.79 -63.15
N VAL A 126 -26.36 -32.55 -62.70
CA VAL A 126 -27.62 -31.94 -62.26
C VAL A 126 -28.02 -30.85 -63.25
N SER A 127 -28.76 -31.24 -64.27
CA SER A 127 -29.20 -30.35 -65.36
C SER A 127 -30.38 -29.46 -64.98
N GLY A 128 -31.04 -29.74 -63.85
CA GLY A 128 -32.11 -28.89 -63.30
C GLY A 128 -32.56 -29.31 -61.90
N GLY A 129 -33.16 -28.36 -61.19
CA GLY A 129 -33.74 -28.57 -59.87
C GLY A 129 -32.68 -28.85 -58.80
N THR A 130 -32.97 -29.77 -57.89
CA THR A 130 -32.08 -30.07 -56.77
C THR A 130 -31.78 -31.56 -56.69
N LEU A 131 -30.51 -31.90 -56.49
CA LEU A 131 -30.08 -33.23 -56.04
C LEU A 131 -29.67 -33.12 -54.57
N GLN A 132 -30.29 -33.92 -53.71
CA GLN A 132 -29.96 -34.01 -52.30
C GLN A 132 -29.39 -35.38 -51.95
N ILE A 133 -28.28 -35.37 -51.21
CA ILE A 133 -27.63 -36.54 -50.65
C ILE A 133 -27.94 -36.60 -49.17
N GLY A 134 -28.51 -37.73 -48.74
CA GLY A 134 -29.06 -37.89 -47.40
C GLY A 134 -30.48 -37.33 -47.27
N ASN A 135 -31.21 -37.83 -46.28
CA ASN A 135 -32.52 -37.32 -45.90
C ASN A 135 -32.53 -37.09 -44.39
N ASN A 136 -31.65 -36.20 -43.92
CA ASN A 136 -31.46 -35.90 -42.50
C ASN A 136 -30.85 -37.10 -41.72
N THR A 137 -30.31 -38.07 -42.46
CA THR A 137 -29.75 -39.35 -41.98
C THR A 137 -28.38 -39.59 -42.64
N ALA A 138 -27.77 -40.74 -42.39
CA ALA A 138 -26.41 -41.11 -42.78
C ALA A 138 -26.18 -41.34 -44.31
N GLY A 139 -27.03 -40.84 -45.20
CA GLY A 139 -26.90 -41.03 -46.65
C GLY A 139 -25.64 -40.38 -47.23
N SER A 140 -25.06 -40.99 -48.27
CA SER A 140 -23.77 -40.55 -48.83
C SER A 140 -23.61 -40.89 -50.31
N LEU A 141 -22.59 -40.32 -50.94
CA LEU A 141 -22.06 -40.73 -52.25
C LEU A 141 -20.72 -41.44 -52.09
N GLY A 142 -20.46 -42.45 -52.92
CA GLY A 142 -19.19 -43.18 -52.93
C GLY A 142 -18.83 -43.79 -51.58
N ASN A 143 -19.85 -44.19 -50.79
CA ASN A 143 -19.67 -44.63 -49.40
C ASN A 143 -18.91 -43.61 -48.52
N GLY A 144 -19.15 -42.32 -48.76
CA GLY A 144 -18.52 -41.21 -48.04
C GLY A 144 -17.31 -40.59 -48.74
N THR A 145 -16.77 -41.19 -49.80
CA THR A 145 -15.74 -40.56 -50.64
C THR A 145 -16.10 -40.69 -52.11
N TYR A 146 -16.41 -39.56 -52.75
CA TYR A 146 -16.86 -39.52 -54.14
C TYR A 146 -15.86 -38.72 -54.99
N ASN A 147 -15.05 -39.44 -55.77
CA ASN A 147 -13.95 -38.87 -56.55
C ASN A 147 -14.33 -38.47 -57.99
N ASN A 148 -15.58 -38.68 -58.39
CA ASN A 148 -16.06 -38.38 -59.73
C ASN A 148 -16.60 -36.95 -59.82
N SER A 149 -16.63 -36.41 -61.03
CA SER A 149 -17.04 -35.02 -61.26
C SER A 149 -18.53 -34.83 -61.01
N ILE A 150 -18.88 -33.63 -60.52
CA ILE A 150 -20.27 -33.19 -60.38
C ILE A 150 -20.47 -31.94 -61.25
N SER A 151 -21.37 -31.99 -62.22
CA SER A 151 -21.73 -30.86 -63.06
C SER A 151 -23.09 -30.28 -62.64
N LEU A 152 -23.15 -28.97 -62.37
CA LEU A 152 -24.34 -28.27 -61.92
C LEU A 152 -24.74 -27.21 -62.95
N ALA A 153 -25.88 -27.38 -63.61
CA ALA A 153 -26.43 -26.35 -64.48
C ALA A 153 -26.79 -25.07 -63.70
N SER A 154 -26.92 -23.94 -64.40
CA SER A 154 -27.36 -22.69 -63.79
C SER A 154 -28.73 -22.87 -63.12
N GLY A 155 -28.87 -22.40 -61.88
CA GLY A 155 -30.08 -22.57 -61.07
C GLY A 155 -30.25 -23.95 -60.43
N SER A 156 -29.40 -24.94 -60.75
CA SER A 156 -29.39 -26.23 -60.04
C SER A 156 -28.71 -26.13 -58.67
N ILE A 157 -29.08 -27.02 -57.76
CA ILE A 157 -28.49 -27.07 -56.42
C ILE A 157 -28.06 -28.51 -56.08
N LEU A 158 -26.84 -28.67 -55.59
CA LEU A 158 -26.42 -29.86 -54.85
C LEU A 158 -26.59 -29.62 -53.35
N ARG A 159 -27.35 -30.49 -52.68
CA ARG A 159 -27.57 -30.47 -51.23
C ARG A 159 -26.90 -31.66 -50.57
N ILE A 160 -26.06 -31.42 -49.57
CA ILE A 160 -25.48 -32.44 -48.71
C ILE A 160 -26.19 -32.36 -47.35
N PHE A 161 -27.23 -33.18 -47.18
CA PHE A 161 -28.14 -33.20 -46.04
C PHE A 161 -27.97 -34.50 -45.26
N SER A 162 -26.76 -34.69 -44.75
CA SER A 162 -26.31 -35.94 -44.17
C SER A 162 -25.65 -35.75 -42.81
N THR A 163 -25.83 -36.75 -41.94
CA THR A 163 -25.08 -36.88 -40.69
C THR A 163 -23.75 -37.62 -40.87
N SER A 164 -23.53 -38.25 -42.03
CA SER A 164 -22.27 -38.91 -42.37
C SER A 164 -21.24 -37.91 -42.88
N ASN A 165 -19.97 -38.18 -42.56
CA ASN A 165 -18.86 -37.47 -43.19
C ASN A 165 -18.79 -37.82 -44.68
N GLN A 166 -18.50 -36.82 -45.50
CA GLN A 166 -18.38 -36.95 -46.94
C GLN A 166 -17.20 -36.15 -47.47
N THR A 167 -16.43 -36.76 -48.35
CA THR A 167 -15.37 -36.13 -49.13
C THR A 167 -15.80 -36.13 -50.60
N LEU A 168 -15.95 -34.95 -51.18
CA LEU A 168 -16.12 -34.78 -52.62
C LEU A 168 -14.74 -34.50 -53.20
N GLY A 169 -14.16 -35.55 -53.80
CA GLY A 169 -12.82 -35.55 -54.39
C GLY A 169 -12.80 -35.16 -55.86
N GLY A 170 -13.93 -35.27 -56.58
CA GLY A 170 -14.03 -34.81 -57.96
C GLY A 170 -14.35 -33.33 -58.09
N VAL A 171 -14.14 -32.76 -59.28
CA VAL A 171 -14.42 -31.35 -59.58
C VAL A 171 -15.93 -31.11 -59.61
N ILE A 172 -16.40 -30.15 -58.81
CA ILE A 172 -17.74 -29.57 -58.92
C ILE A 172 -17.68 -28.38 -59.88
N SER A 173 -18.52 -28.36 -60.91
CA SER A 173 -18.47 -27.40 -62.02
C SER A 173 -19.85 -26.82 -62.38
N GLY A 174 -19.87 -25.73 -63.15
CA GLY A 174 -21.07 -25.13 -63.71
C GLY A 174 -21.68 -23.97 -62.90
N GLY A 175 -22.88 -23.53 -63.24
CA GLY A 175 -23.51 -22.33 -62.66
C GLY A 175 -24.27 -22.56 -61.35
N GLY A 176 -24.46 -23.82 -60.95
CA GLY A 176 -25.31 -24.17 -59.80
C GLY A 176 -24.66 -23.97 -58.43
N GLY A 177 -25.48 -23.99 -57.39
CA GLY A 177 -25.08 -23.77 -55.99
C GLY A 177 -24.85 -25.04 -55.20
N LEU A 178 -24.18 -24.89 -54.05
CA LEU A 178 -23.90 -25.96 -53.10
C LEU A 178 -24.49 -25.62 -51.72
N VAL A 179 -25.22 -26.55 -51.12
CA VAL A 179 -25.77 -26.38 -49.77
C VAL A 179 -25.35 -27.54 -48.87
N LYS A 180 -24.79 -27.23 -47.71
CA LYS A 180 -24.45 -28.19 -46.66
C LYS A 180 -25.38 -28.00 -45.46
N ALA A 181 -25.97 -29.08 -44.96
CA ALA A 181 -26.75 -29.12 -43.73
C ALA A 181 -26.40 -30.35 -42.89
N TYR A 182 -26.96 -30.43 -41.67
CA TYR A 182 -26.76 -31.51 -40.69
C TYR A 182 -25.31 -31.69 -40.19
N ALA A 183 -25.10 -32.59 -39.23
CA ALA A 183 -23.88 -32.68 -38.42
C ALA A 183 -22.65 -33.27 -39.15
N GLY A 184 -22.82 -33.95 -40.30
CA GLY A 184 -21.69 -34.56 -41.00
C GLY A 184 -20.65 -33.53 -41.46
N THR A 185 -19.39 -33.94 -41.56
CA THR A 185 -18.34 -33.11 -42.18
C THR A 185 -18.39 -33.25 -43.69
N LEU A 186 -18.45 -32.14 -44.43
CA LEU A 186 -18.24 -32.13 -45.88
C LEU A 186 -16.85 -31.58 -46.18
N THR A 187 -16.01 -32.37 -46.85
CA THR A 187 -14.70 -31.96 -47.35
C THR A 187 -14.75 -31.79 -48.86
N LEU A 188 -14.40 -30.60 -49.34
CA LEU A 188 -14.22 -30.31 -50.77
C LEU A 188 -12.73 -30.40 -51.09
N ALA A 189 -12.28 -31.58 -51.54
CA ALA A 189 -10.85 -31.88 -51.69
C ALA A 189 -10.26 -31.41 -53.02
N SER A 190 -11.11 -31.15 -54.03
CA SER A 190 -10.70 -30.70 -55.36
C SER A 190 -10.78 -29.18 -55.55
N SER A 191 -10.09 -28.69 -56.59
CA SER A 191 -10.26 -27.32 -57.10
C SER A 191 -11.48 -27.24 -58.00
N ASN A 192 -12.60 -26.82 -57.42
CA ASN A 192 -13.91 -26.71 -58.06
C ASN A 192 -14.03 -25.43 -58.91
N THR A 193 -14.86 -25.49 -59.95
CA THR A 193 -15.10 -24.41 -60.92
C THR A 193 -16.53 -23.89 -60.91
N TYR A 194 -17.40 -24.38 -60.01
CA TYR A 194 -18.78 -23.89 -59.95
C TYR A 194 -18.83 -22.41 -59.56
N SER A 195 -19.75 -21.66 -60.16
CA SER A 195 -19.88 -20.22 -59.94
C SER A 195 -21.09 -19.84 -59.10
N GLY A 196 -21.92 -20.81 -58.70
CA GLY A 196 -23.09 -20.57 -57.85
C GLY A 196 -22.74 -20.44 -56.37
N LYS A 197 -23.72 -19.97 -55.60
CA LYS A 197 -23.55 -19.70 -54.18
C LYS A 197 -23.29 -20.97 -53.35
N THR A 198 -22.43 -20.87 -52.33
CA THR A 198 -22.27 -21.88 -51.28
C THR A 198 -22.97 -21.45 -50.00
N SER A 199 -23.76 -22.37 -49.42
CA SER A 199 -24.47 -22.15 -48.17
C SER A 199 -24.19 -23.28 -47.18
N LEU A 200 -23.71 -22.95 -45.98
CA LEU A 200 -23.59 -23.86 -44.85
C LEU A 200 -24.72 -23.56 -43.86
N THR A 201 -25.80 -24.32 -43.98
CA THR A 201 -27.04 -24.11 -43.22
C THR A 201 -27.46 -25.35 -42.42
N PRO A 202 -26.95 -25.53 -41.19
CA PRO A 202 -27.37 -26.65 -40.34
C PRO A 202 -28.88 -26.61 -40.04
N GLN A 203 -29.49 -27.79 -39.99
CA GLN A 203 -30.93 -28.01 -39.73
C GLN A 203 -31.14 -29.13 -38.71
N THR A 204 -30.30 -29.19 -37.68
CA THR A 204 -30.28 -30.23 -36.66
C THR A 204 -29.89 -29.64 -35.32
N THR A 205 -30.32 -30.23 -34.20
CA THR A 205 -29.77 -29.97 -32.85
C THR A 205 -28.65 -30.94 -32.48
N ALA A 206 -28.49 -32.05 -33.21
CA ALA A 206 -27.59 -33.16 -32.87
C ALA A 206 -26.13 -32.92 -33.28
N GLY A 207 -25.63 -31.68 -33.15
CA GLY A 207 -24.24 -31.30 -33.43
C GLY A 207 -24.05 -30.35 -34.61
N ALA A 208 -22.86 -29.73 -34.66
CA ALA A 208 -22.51 -28.71 -35.62
C ALA A 208 -22.07 -29.32 -36.96
N GLY A 209 -22.65 -28.81 -38.06
CA GLY A 209 -22.22 -29.19 -39.40
C GLY A 209 -20.90 -28.53 -39.77
N VAL A 210 -20.00 -29.29 -40.38
CA VAL A 210 -18.66 -28.82 -40.78
C VAL A 210 -18.54 -28.76 -42.30
N LEU A 211 -17.97 -27.67 -42.82
CA LEU A 211 -17.45 -27.57 -44.20
C LEU A 211 -15.94 -27.33 -44.17
N ASN A 212 -15.16 -28.28 -44.69
CA ASN A 212 -13.70 -28.22 -44.81
C ASN A 212 -13.31 -27.79 -46.23
N VAL A 213 -12.49 -26.75 -46.31
CA VAL A 213 -12.00 -26.16 -47.57
C VAL A 213 -10.54 -25.74 -47.45
N SER A 214 -9.80 -25.80 -48.55
CA SER A 214 -8.41 -25.33 -48.63
C SER A 214 -8.25 -24.02 -49.40
N SER A 215 -9.27 -23.56 -50.13
CA SER A 215 -9.28 -22.24 -50.77
C SER A 215 -10.70 -21.67 -50.90
N PHE A 216 -10.84 -20.39 -50.59
CA PHE A 216 -12.06 -19.60 -50.71
C PHE A 216 -12.24 -18.98 -52.09
N ASN A 217 -11.15 -18.63 -52.78
CA ASN A 217 -11.11 -17.74 -53.95
C ASN A 217 -11.55 -16.31 -53.65
N SER A 218 -11.57 -15.46 -54.68
CA SER A 218 -12.15 -14.11 -54.68
C SER A 218 -13.15 -13.96 -55.82
N VAL A 219 -14.05 -12.99 -55.71
CA VAL A 219 -14.94 -12.52 -56.76
C VAL A 219 -14.16 -11.63 -57.73
N VAL A 220 -13.44 -10.65 -57.20
CA VAL A 220 -12.57 -9.75 -57.97
C VAL A 220 -11.14 -10.25 -57.91
N GLY A 221 -10.51 -10.47 -59.06
CA GLY A 221 -9.13 -10.95 -59.14
C GLY A 221 -8.93 -12.40 -58.67
N GLY A 222 -10.01 -13.18 -58.56
CA GLY A 222 -9.96 -14.60 -58.21
C GLY A 222 -9.35 -15.50 -59.30
N THR A 223 -9.12 -16.75 -58.95
CA THR A 223 -8.65 -17.83 -59.83
C THR A 223 -9.82 -18.53 -60.54
N ALA A 224 -9.52 -19.30 -61.58
CA ALA A 224 -10.52 -20.09 -62.31
C ALA A 224 -11.11 -21.26 -61.48
N SER A 225 -10.52 -21.60 -60.34
CA SER A 225 -10.98 -22.69 -59.47
C SER A 225 -10.50 -22.55 -58.03
N SER A 226 -11.25 -23.14 -57.08
CA SER A 226 -10.91 -23.26 -55.65
C SER A 226 -11.76 -24.33 -54.97
N SER A 227 -11.56 -24.63 -53.68
CA SER A 227 -12.52 -25.49 -52.95
C SER A 227 -13.94 -24.93 -52.99
N LEU A 228 -14.11 -23.60 -52.91
CA LEU A 228 -15.39 -22.91 -52.96
C LEU A 228 -15.76 -22.33 -54.34
N GLY A 229 -15.24 -22.94 -55.41
CA GLY A 229 -15.60 -22.56 -56.78
C GLY A 229 -14.96 -21.28 -57.28
N ALA A 230 -15.50 -20.74 -58.37
CA ALA A 230 -15.05 -19.52 -59.05
C ALA A 230 -16.24 -18.58 -59.29
N PRO A 231 -16.67 -17.82 -58.25
CA PRO A 231 -17.77 -16.88 -58.39
C PRO A 231 -17.39 -15.72 -59.29
N THR A 232 -18.36 -15.14 -59.98
CA THR A 232 -18.16 -13.95 -60.85
C THR A 232 -18.97 -12.74 -60.39
N THR A 233 -19.82 -12.90 -59.36
CA THR A 233 -20.65 -11.83 -58.80
C THR A 233 -20.59 -11.88 -57.28
N VAL A 234 -20.81 -10.74 -56.62
CA VAL A 234 -20.85 -10.69 -55.14
C VAL A 234 -21.95 -11.60 -54.60
N ALA A 235 -23.13 -11.62 -55.21
CA ALA A 235 -24.25 -12.45 -54.76
C ALA A 235 -23.93 -13.95 -54.74
N ASN A 236 -23.18 -14.45 -55.72
CA ASN A 236 -22.71 -15.84 -55.74
C ASN A 236 -21.41 -16.04 -54.93
N GLY A 237 -20.63 -14.97 -54.78
CA GLY A 237 -19.42 -14.91 -53.97
C GLY A 237 -19.70 -15.04 -52.47
N THR A 238 -20.81 -14.48 -52.00
CA THR A 238 -21.23 -14.53 -50.60
C THR A 238 -21.44 -15.97 -50.13
N ILE A 239 -20.88 -16.30 -48.97
CA ILE A 239 -21.08 -17.59 -48.32
C ILE A 239 -22.12 -17.40 -47.23
N ASP A 240 -23.27 -18.04 -47.40
CA ASP A 240 -24.29 -18.04 -46.35
C ASP A 240 -23.86 -19.02 -45.26
N PHE A 241 -23.61 -18.50 -44.06
CA PHE A 241 -23.02 -19.24 -42.96
C PHE A 241 -23.91 -19.19 -41.72
N GLY A 242 -24.57 -20.30 -41.41
CA GLY A 242 -25.34 -20.43 -40.20
C GLY A 242 -26.75 -20.96 -40.39
N ASN A 243 -27.57 -20.89 -39.36
CA ASN A 243 -28.79 -21.68 -39.28
C ASN A 243 -29.94 -20.96 -40.00
N THR A 244 -30.65 -21.66 -40.87
CA THR A 244 -31.98 -21.26 -41.37
C THR A 244 -33.12 -22.02 -40.69
N GLY A 245 -32.79 -22.98 -39.81
CA GLY A 245 -33.72 -23.81 -39.03
C GLY A 245 -33.14 -24.21 -37.66
N THR A 246 -33.30 -25.47 -37.25
CA THR A 246 -32.96 -25.97 -35.90
C THR A 246 -31.45 -26.05 -35.60
N GLN A 247 -31.08 -26.08 -34.31
CA GLN A 247 -29.90 -25.39 -33.74
C GLN A 247 -28.68 -26.25 -33.34
N GLY A 248 -27.81 -26.59 -34.29
CA GLY A 248 -26.61 -27.40 -34.02
C GLY A 248 -25.30 -26.61 -34.01
N GLY A 249 -25.34 -25.34 -34.46
CA GLY A 249 -24.14 -24.59 -34.81
C GLY A 249 -23.54 -25.00 -36.16
N ALA A 250 -22.53 -24.26 -36.62
CA ALA A 250 -21.86 -24.50 -37.91
C ALA A 250 -20.36 -24.21 -37.81
N THR A 251 -19.53 -24.98 -38.49
CA THR A 251 -18.09 -24.71 -38.61
C THR A 251 -17.69 -24.61 -40.08
N LEU A 252 -17.11 -23.47 -40.45
CA LEU A 252 -16.39 -23.31 -41.71
C LEU A 252 -14.90 -23.38 -41.41
N ARG A 253 -14.26 -24.46 -41.86
CA ARG A 253 -12.84 -24.74 -41.59
C ARG A 253 -12.00 -24.55 -42.84
N TYR A 254 -11.01 -23.68 -42.71
CA TYR A 254 -9.95 -23.46 -43.67
C TYR A 254 -8.72 -24.29 -43.33
N THR A 255 -8.15 -25.00 -44.30
CA THR A 255 -6.94 -25.82 -44.16
C THR A 255 -5.88 -25.48 -45.21
N GLY A 256 -5.97 -24.31 -45.85
CA GLY A 256 -5.09 -23.92 -46.95
C GLY A 256 -3.74 -23.35 -46.52
N ALA A 257 -2.90 -23.04 -47.51
CA ALA A 257 -1.55 -22.52 -47.29
C ALA A 257 -1.48 -20.99 -47.04
N GLY A 258 -2.62 -20.33 -46.91
CA GLY A 258 -2.76 -18.88 -46.84
C GLY A 258 -3.40 -18.31 -48.10
N GLU A 259 -4.28 -17.33 -47.93
CA GLU A 259 -5.08 -16.74 -49.01
C GLU A 259 -5.62 -15.36 -48.58
N THR A 260 -5.74 -14.45 -49.53
CA THR A 260 -6.53 -13.22 -49.37
C THR A 260 -7.78 -13.32 -50.23
N THR A 261 -8.94 -13.04 -49.63
CA THR A 261 -10.24 -13.17 -50.27
C THR A 261 -11.11 -11.94 -50.04
N ASP A 262 -11.92 -11.59 -51.03
CA ASP A 262 -12.97 -10.55 -50.94
C ASP A 262 -14.37 -11.15 -50.66
N ARG A 263 -14.44 -12.46 -50.37
CA ARG A 263 -15.71 -13.13 -50.17
C ARG A 263 -16.34 -12.71 -48.85
N VAL A 264 -17.59 -12.27 -48.95
CA VAL A 264 -18.42 -11.92 -47.81
C VAL A 264 -18.90 -13.21 -47.12
N ILE A 265 -18.66 -13.34 -45.82
CA ILE A 265 -19.37 -14.30 -44.98
C ILE A 265 -20.64 -13.63 -44.48
N ASN A 266 -21.79 -14.23 -44.79
CA ASN A 266 -23.10 -13.77 -44.34
C ASN A 266 -23.61 -14.67 -43.21
N PHE A 267 -23.58 -14.17 -41.98
CA PHE A 267 -23.99 -14.89 -40.79
C PHE A 267 -25.53 -14.95 -40.68
N LEU A 268 -26.06 -16.16 -40.77
CA LEU A 268 -27.47 -16.43 -40.59
C LEU A 268 -27.72 -16.91 -39.16
N PHE A 269 -28.52 -16.13 -38.43
CA PHE A 269 -28.91 -16.44 -37.05
C PHE A 269 -30.40 -16.77 -36.97
N ASN A 270 -30.73 -18.05 -36.96
CA ASN A 270 -32.06 -18.53 -36.57
C ASN A 270 -31.94 -19.39 -35.30
N GLY A 271 -32.84 -19.15 -34.33
CA GLY A 271 -32.88 -19.82 -33.03
C GLY A 271 -32.03 -19.16 -31.91
N THR A 272 -32.06 -19.78 -30.72
CA THR A 272 -31.29 -19.40 -29.51
C THR A 272 -30.15 -20.39 -29.18
N GLY A 273 -28.89 -19.94 -29.18
CA GLY A 273 -27.75 -20.67 -28.62
C GLY A 273 -26.81 -21.34 -29.64
N ALA A 274 -26.99 -21.15 -30.95
CA ALA A 274 -26.18 -21.81 -31.96
C ALA A 274 -24.87 -21.05 -32.27
N THR A 275 -23.72 -21.65 -31.95
CA THR A 275 -22.39 -21.08 -32.23
C THR A 275 -22.01 -21.22 -33.71
N LYS A 276 -21.45 -20.14 -34.29
CA LYS A 276 -20.89 -20.11 -35.64
C LYS A 276 -19.37 -20.03 -35.54
N ILE A 277 -18.68 -21.04 -36.05
CA ILE A 277 -17.25 -21.23 -35.87
C ILE A 277 -16.54 -20.99 -37.20
N LEU A 278 -15.73 -19.94 -37.27
CA LEU A 278 -14.75 -19.78 -38.33
C LEU A 278 -13.41 -20.32 -37.84
N GLU A 279 -12.91 -21.36 -38.49
CA GLU A 279 -11.71 -22.07 -38.05
C GLU A 279 -10.61 -21.98 -39.11
N THR A 280 -9.42 -21.52 -38.71
CA THR A 280 -8.21 -21.51 -39.54
C THR A 280 -7.22 -22.55 -39.02
N SER A 281 -7.15 -23.71 -39.67
CA SER A 281 -6.27 -24.83 -39.33
C SER A 281 -5.32 -25.18 -40.48
N GLY A 282 -4.97 -24.18 -41.30
CA GLY A 282 -4.03 -24.28 -42.41
C GLY A 282 -2.58 -24.00 -42.01
N SER A 283 -1.73 -23.70 -42.99
CA SER A 283 -0.32 -23.34 -42.76
C SER A 283 -0.01 -21.85 -42.97
N GLY A 284 -0.95 -21.06 -43.49
CA GLY A 284 -0.76 -19.61 -43.72
C GLY A 284 -1.95 -18.75 -43.32
N LEU A 285 -1.81 -17.43 -43.49
CA LEU A 285 -2.82 -16.44 -43.14
C LEU A 285 -4.03 -16.53 -44.08
N LEU A 286 -5.23 -16.66 -43.52
CA LEU A 286 -6.48 -16.40 -44.24
C LEU A 286 -6.94 -14.96 -43.95
N ARG A 287 -6.92 -14.09 -44.97
CA ARG A 287 -7.31 -12.68 -44.87
C ARG A 287 -8.59 -12.40 -45.65
N PHE A 288 -9.64 -11.96 -44.96
CA PHE A 288 -10.86 -11.43 -45.57
C PHE A 288 -10.78 -9.92 -45.69
N THR A 289 -10.85 -9.40 -46.91
CA THR A 289 -10.83 -7.96 -47.19
C THR A 289 -12.22 -7.32 -47.12
N SER A 290 -13.27 -8.12 -47.27
CA SER A 290 -14.66 -7.66 -47.19
C SER A 290 -15.14 -7.48 -45.75
N THR A 291 -16.16 -6.64 -45.59
CA THR A 291 -16.99 -6.59 -44.37
C THR A 291 -17.93 -7.79 -44.33
N PHE A 292 -18.01 -8.46 -43.19
CA PHE A 292 -18.98 -9.55 -42.99
C PHE A 292 -20.37 -9.00 -42.70
N THR A 293 -21.40 -9.75 -43.06
CA THR A 293 -22.80 -9.35 -42.88
C THR A 293 -23.52 -10.35 -41.97
N GLY A 294 -24.66 -9.98 -41.42
CA GLY A 294 -25.51 -10.92 -40.69
C GLY A 294 -26.89 -10.37 -40.37
N SER A 295 -27.82 -11.27 -40.01
CA SER A 295 -29.22 -10.93 -39.75
C SER A 295 -29.50 -10.29 -38.38
N GLY A 296 -28.47 -10.06 -37.56
CA GLY A 296 -28.62 -9.63 -36.17
C GLY A 296 -29.11 -10.76 -35.25
N SER A 297 -28.61 -10.81 -34.01
CA SER A 297 -29.01 -11.78 -32.98
C SER A 297 -28.54 -11.31 -31.61
N THR A 298 -29.23 -11.71 -30.54
CA THR A 298 -28.76 -11.50 -29.15
C THR A 298 -28.49 -12.81 -28.42
N THR A 299 -28.66 -13.93 -29.12
CA THR A 299 -28.67 -15.28 -28.54
C THR A 299 -27.72 -16.26 -29.24
N ASN A 300 -26.95 -15.79 -30.22
CA ASN A 300 -26.03 -16.62 -31.00
C ASN A 300 -24.62 -16.07 -30.92
N ASP A 301 -23.64 -16.98 -30.93
CA ASP A 301 -22.23 -16.64 -30.75
C ASP A 301 -21.46 -16.82 -32.05
N ILE A 302 -20.39 -16.03 -32.18
CA ILE A 302 -19.35 -16.26 -33.18
C ILE A 302 -18.09 -16.69 -32.45
N THR A 303 -17.49 -17.78 -32.90
CA THR A 303 -16.18 -18.24 -32.44
C THR A 303 -15.19 -18.15 -33.59
N LEU A 304 -14.09 -17.45 -33.36
CA LEU A 304 -12.91 -17.44 -34.20
C LEU A 304 -11.90 -18.42 -33.58
N GLN A 305 -11.52 -19.47 -34.30
CA GLN A 305 -10.64 -20.49 -33.76
C GLN A 305 -9.60 -21.00 -34.76
N GLY A 306 -8.78 -21.95 -34.31
CA GLY A 306 -7.83 -22.68 -35.15
C GLY A 306 -6.38 -22.53 -34.69
N SER A 307 -5.50 -23.27 -35.35
CA SER A 307 -4.05 -23.28 -35.09
C SER A 307 -3.28 -22.24 -35.92
N SER A 308 -3.87 -21.71 -36.99
CA SER A 308 -3.25 -20.77 -37.93
C SER A 308 -3.91 -19.40 -37.89
N ASN A 309 -3.35 -18.44 -38.62
CA ASN A 309 -3.77 -17.04 -38.50
C ASN A 309 -4.96 -16.72 -39.41
N GLY A 310 -5.88 -15.91 -38.89
CA GLY A 310 -7.01 -15.34 -39.61
C GLY A 310 -7.05 -13.82 -39.45
N GLU A 311 -7.61 -13.13 -40.44
CA GLU A 311 -7.83 -11.70 -40.39
C GLU A 311 -9.15 -11.31 -41.05
N ILE A 312 -9.93 -10.46 -40.38
CA ILE A 312 -11.18 -9.89 -40.89
C ILE A 312 -11.00 -8.38 -40.95
N VAL A 313 -10.71 -7.85 -42.13
CA VAL A 313 -10.40 -6.43 -42.33
C VAL A 313 -11.62 -5.55 -42.13
N GLY A 314 -12.77 -5.94 -42.70
CA GLY A 314 -14.00 -5.14 -42.63
C GLY A 314 -14.81 -5.27 -41.32
N GLY A 315 -14.36 -6.11 -40.39
CA GLY A 315 -15.04 -6.33 -39.11
C GLY A 315 -16.34 -7.16 -39.19
N LEU A 316 -17.10 -7.10 -38.09
CA LEU A 316 -18.37 -7.80 -37.84
C LEU A 316 -19.45 -6.77 -37.41
N PRO A 317 -19.85 -5.82 -38.27
CA PRO A 317 -20.68 -4.67 -37.89
C PRO A 317 -22.19 -5.00 -37.83
N PHE A 318 -22.54 -6.08 -37.14
CA PHE A 318 -23.92 -6.51 -36.92
C PHE A 318 -24.04 -7.12 -35.52
N THR A 319 -25.24 -7.14 -34.97
CA THR A 319 -25.44 -7.58 -33.58
C THR A 319 -25.35 -9.11 -33.44
N PHE A 320 -24.61 -9.59 -32.46
CA PHE A 320 -24.61 -11.00 -32.00
C PHE A 320 -24.37 -11.05 -30.48
N ARG A 321 -24.47 -12.22 -29.85
CA ARG A 321 -24.33 -12.35 -28.39
C ARG A 321 -22.86 -12.24 -27.98
N ASN A 322 -22.10 -13.33 -28.10
CA ASN A 322 -20.70 -13.36 -27.67
C ASN A 322 -19.76 -13.50 -28.86
N LEU A 323 -18.61 -12.85 -28.76
CA LEU A 323 -17.43 -13.17 -29.57
C LEU A 323 -16.51 -14.05 -28.73
N ALA A 324 -16.13 -15.20 -29.26
CA ALA A 324 -15.11 -16.06 -28.65
C ALA A 324 -13.90 -16.19 -29.57
N LYS A 325 -12.71 -16.15 -28.99
CA LYS A 325 -11.44 -16.50 -29.62
C LYS A 325 -10.84 -17.70 -28.90
N SER A 326 -10.65 -18.80 -29.62
CA SER A 326 -10.03 -20.03 -29.12
C SER A 326 -8.96 -20.56 -30.09
N GLY A 327 -8.29 -21.66 -29.74
CA GLY A 327 -7.17 -22.21 -30.51
C GLY A 327 -5.90 -21.33 -30.47
N ASN A 328 -4.78 -21.91 -30.89
CA ASN A 328 -3.46 -21.29 -30.71
C ASN A 328 -3.13 -20.18 -31.72
N GLY A 329 -3.87 -20.10 -32.84
CA GLY A 329 -3.63 -19.12 -33.89
C GLY A 329 -3.95 -17.68 -33.48
N THR A 330 -3.55 -16.73 -34.32
CA THR A 330 -3.91 -15.32 -34.20
C THR A 330 -5.16 -15.00 -35.03
N TRP A 331 -6.13 -14.30 -34.45
CA TRP A 331 -7.19 -13.65 -35.22
C TRP A 331 -7.06 -12.14 -35.10
N THR A 332 -6.95 -11.45 -36.23
CA THR A 332 -6.86 -9.99 -36.30
C THR A 332 -8.19 -9.41 -36.77
N LEU A 333 -8.73 -8.43 -36.05
CA LEU A 333 -9.99 -7.78 -36.37
C LEU A 333 -9.72 -6.32 -36.74
N GLY A 334 -9.88 -5.97 -38.01
CA GLY A 334 -9.58 -4.64 -38.56
C GLY A 334 -10.75 -3.66 -38.59
N GLY A 335 -11.94 -4.08 -38.13
CA GLY A 335 -13.14 -3.25 -38.10
C GLY A 335 -14.02 -3.57 -36.90
N THR A 336 -15.05 -2.76 -36.69
CA THR A 336 -15.95 -2.84 -35.52
C THR A 336 -16.61 -4.21 -35.38
N VAL A 337 -16.73 -4.67 -34.13
CA VAL A 337 -17.41 -5.90 -33.73
C VAL A 337 -18.69 -5.55 -32.97
N GLY A 338 -19.83 -6.05 -33.43
CA GLY A 338 -21.14 -5.76 -32.84
C GLY A 338 -21.63 -6.77 -31.78
N ASN A 339 -20.75 -7.41 -31.01
CA ASN A 339 -21.22 -8.30 -29.93
C ASN A 339 -21.82 -7.48 -28.77
N ASN A 340 -22.89 -7.99 -28.14
CA ASN A 340 -23.57 -7.31 -27.02
C ASN A 340 -23.37 -8.02 -25.66
N GLY A 341 -22.93 -9.26 -25.68
CA GLY A 341 -22.59 -10.05 -24.49
C GLY A 341 -21.12 -9.84 -24.13
N SER A 342 -20.33 -10.92 -24.09
CA SER A 342 -18.90 -10.86 -23.77
C SER A 342 -18.00 -11.08 -25.00
N THR A 343 -16.77 -10.57 -24.91
CA THR A 343 -15.64 -11.01 -25.74
C THR A 343 -14.77 -11.93 -24.89
N THR A 344 -14.60 -13.19 -25.28
CA THR A 344 -13.80 -14.18 -24.54
C THR A 344 -12.60 -14.61 -25.35
N VAL A 345 -11.39 -14.49 -24.80
CA VAL A 345 -10.15 -14.93 -25.43
C VAL A 345 -9.56 -16.07 -24.60
N SER A 346 -9.88 -17.31 -25.00
CA SER A 346 -9.54 -18.50 -24.21
C SER A 346 -8.17 -19.09 -24.55
N ALA A 347 -7.68 -18.87 -25.77
CA ALA A 347 -6.37 -19.35 -26.23
C ALA A 347 -5.85 -18.54 -27.43
N GLY A 348 -4.53 -18.60 -27.65
CA GLY A 348 -3.86 -17.95 -28.76
C GLY A 348 -3.93 -16.43 -28.63
N LYS A 349 -4.13 -15.72 -29.74
CA LYS A 349 -4.06 -14.26 -29.80
C LYS A 349 -5.26 -13.63 -30.49
N LEU A 350 -5.92 -12.68 -29.84
CA LEU A 350 -6.86 -11.76 -30.47
C LEU A 350 -6.13 -10.43 -30.68
N ALA A 351 -5.93 -10.03 -31.93
CA ALA A 351 -5.29 -8.77 -32.28
C ALA A 351 -6.32 -7.73 -32.73
N LEU A 352 -6.22 -6.53 -32.18
CA LEU A 352 -6.93 -5.35 -32.65
C LEU A 352 -6.16 -4.82 -33.87
N GLY A 353 -6.83 -4.78 -35.02
CA GLY A 353 -6.26 -4.34 -36.31
C GLY A 353 -6.63 -2.91 -36.69
N ALA A 354 -7.41 -2.22 -35.86
CA ALA A 354 -7.81 -0.83 -35.99
C ALA A 354 -8.18 -0.26 -34.62
N ASN A 355 -8.45 1.05 -34.54
CA ASN A 355 -9.04 1.66 -33.35
C ASN A 355 -10.55 1.34 -33.26
N ASN A 356 -11.08 1.26 -32.04
CA ASN A 356 -12.48 1.03 -31.72
C ASN A 356 -13.03 -0.27 -32.35
N VAL A 357 -12.24 -1.34 -32.29
CA VAL A 357 -12.61 -2.65 -32.83
C VAL A 357 -13.63 -3.33 -31.93
N LEU A 358 -13.37 -3.35 -30.62
CA LEU A 358 -14.28 -3.90 -29.62
C LEU A 358 -15.10 -2.79 -28.97
N SER A 359 -16.32 -3.11 -28.55
CA SER A 359 -17.18 -2.15 -27.85
C SER A 359 -16.65 -1.84 -26.44
N ASN A 360 -16.75 -0.56 -26.05
CA ASN A 360 -16.39 -0.08 -24.72
C ASN A 360 -17.43 -0.45 -23.63
N THR A 361 -18.56 -1.03 -24.00
CA THR A 361 -19.58 -1.52 -23.04
C THR A 361 -19.54 -3.03 -22.83
N VAL A 362 -18.77 -3.75 -23.64
CA VAL A 362 -18.76 -5.22 -23.65
C VAL A 362 -17.61 -5.72 -22.78
N PRO A 363 -17.90 -6.55 -21.74
CA PRO A 363 -16.86 -7.14 -20.91
C PRO A 363 -15.96 -8.07 -21.73
N ILE A 364 -14.68 -8.07 -21.38
CA ILE A 364 -13.64 -8.90 -21.98
C ILE A 364 -13.13 -9.87 -20.93
N SER A 365 -13.13 -11.17 -21.25
CA SER A 365 -12.53 -12.20 -20.41
C SER A 365 -11.35 -12.84 -21.14
N ILE A 366 -10.17 -12.86 -20.52
CA ILE A 366 -8.93 -13.41 -21.08
C ILE A 366 -8.45 -14.56 -20.18
N ALA A 367 -8.22 -15.73 -20.78
CA ALA A 367 -7.65 -16.90 -20.09
C ALA A 367 -6.17 -17.05 -20.45
N ALA A 368 -5.74 -18.24 -20.87
CA ALA A 368 -4.37 -18.53 -21.31
C ALA A 368 -4.10 -17.99 -22.72
N ALA A 369 -4.21 -16.66 -22.90
CA ALA A 369 -4.23 -16.02 -24.20
C ALA A 369 -3.67 -14.59 -24.19
N THR A 370 -3.51 -14.03 -25.39
CA THR A 370 -3.06 -12.66 -25.60
C THR A 370 -4.17 -11.81 -26.22
N LEU A 371 -4.45 -10.66 -25.62
CA LEU A 371 -5.08 -9.53 -26.29
C LEU A 371 -3.96 -8.60 -26.77
N ASP A 372 -3.92 -8.30 -28.07
CA ASP A 372 -2.87 -7.48 -28.67
C ASP A 372 -3.47 -6.21 -29.25
N ALA A 373 -3.07 -5.06 -28.70
CA ALA A 373 -3.46 -3.74 -29.17
C ALA A 373 -2.61 -3.26 -30.36
N ALA A 374 -1.45 -3.86 -30.60
CA ALA A 374 -0.43 -3.46 -31.57
C ALA A 374 -0.01 -1.98 -31.44
N THR A 375 -0.75 -1.07 -32.07
CA THR A 375 -0.53 0.39 -32.06
C THR A 375 -1.80 1.18 -31.78
N PHE A 376 -2.91 0.48 -31.53
CA PHE A 376 -4.24 1.07 -31.48
C PHE A 376 -4.62 1.51 -30.07
N ALA A 377 -5.53 2.47 -30.03
CA ALA A 377 -6.06 3.04 -28.81
C ALA A 377 -7.56 2.74 -28.70
N ASP A 378 -7.91 1.87 -27.76
CA ASP A 378 -9.28 1.39 -27.59
C ASP A 378 -9.79 1.60 -26.16
N ALA A 379 -11.04 2.06 -26.07
CA ALA A 379 -11.83 1.96 -24.85
C ALA A 379 -12.57 0.63 -24.86
N LEU A 380 -12.44 -0.13 -23.78
CA LEU A 380 -12.93 -1.50 -23.64
C LEU A 380 -13.86 -1.58 -22.42
N GLY A 381 -14.71 -2.60 -22.36
CA GLY A 381 -15.51 -2.88 -21.16
C GLY A 381 -14.65 -3.34 -19.98
N THR A 382 -15.27 -4.01 -19.01
CA THR A 382 -14.54 -4.53 -17.85
C THR A 382 -13.62 -5.68 -18.26
N LEU A 383 -12.51 -5.86 -17.53
CA LEU A 383 -11.55 -6.93 -17.75
C LEU A 383 -11.70 -8.01 -16.68
N ASP A 384 -11.97 -9.22 -17.14
CA ASP A 384 -11.86 -10.47 -16.40
C ASP A 384 -10.62 -11.24 -16.86
N VAL A 385 -9.79 -11.69 -15.93
CA VAL A 385 -8.59 -12.49 -16.21
C VAL A 385 -8.79 -13.82 -15.51
N THR A 386 -8.88 -14.92 -16.25
CA THR A 386 -9.27 -16.23 -15.70
C THR A 386 -8.14 -17.25 -15.65
N ALA A 387 -7.00 -16.95 -16.26
CA ALA A 387 -5.76 -17.73 -16.21
C ALA A 387 -4.56 -16.80 -16.49
N ALA A 388 -3.37 -17.34 -16.72
CA ALA A 388 -2.20 -16.55 -17.09
C ALA A 388 -2.38 -15.91 -18.49
N ALA A 389 -2.72 -14.62 -18.50
CA ALA A 389 -3.04 -13.83 -19.68
C ALA A 389 -1.91 -12.85 -20.03
N THR A 390 -1.91 -12.40 -21.28
CA THR A 390 -1.01 -11.34 -21.75
C THR A 390 -1.79 -10.21 -22.40
N LEU A 391 -1.43 -8.98 -22.04
CA LEU A 391 -1.80 -7.79 -22.77
C LEU A 391 -0.58 -7.28 -23.52
N ASN A 392 -0.61 -7.34 -24.84
CA ASN A 392 0.46 -6.81 -25.67
C ASN A 392 0.10 -5.42 -26.17
N LEU A 393 0.88 -4.42 -25.76
CA LEU A 393 0.72 -3.03 -26.15
C LEU A 393 1.52 -2.68 -27.42
N GLY A 394 2.25 -3.64 -27.99
CA GLY A 394 3.10 -3.44 -29.16
C GLY A 394 4.04 -2.25 -28.99
N VAL A 395 4.02 -1.28 -29.92
CA VAL A 395 4.93 -0.12 -29.91
C VAL A 395 4.31 1.16 -29.34
N GLY A 396 3.24 1.03 -28.54
CA GLY A 396 2.63 2.17 -27.82
C GLY A 396 1.11 2.20 -27.83
N GLY A 397 0.45 1.05 -27.99
CA GLY A 397 -1.00 0.94 -27.87
C GLY A 397 -1.49 1.42 -26.49
N VAL A 398 -2.70 1.98 -26.47
CA VAL A 398 -3.33 2.55 -25.27
C VAL A 398 -4.66 1.84 -25.03
N LEU A 399 -4.81 1.18 -23.89
CA LEU A 399 -6.08 0.52 -23.57
C LEU A 399 -6.70 1.10 -22.31
N GLN A 400 -7.98 1.41 -22.41
CA GLN A 400 -8.76 1.98 -21.32
C GLN A 400 -9.93 1.05 -21.01
N PHE A 401 -9.79 0.26 -19.95
CA PHE A 401 -10.85 -0.62 -19.49
C PHE A 401 -11.83 0.15 -18.58
N ALA A 402 -13.09 -0.26 -18.61
CA ALA A 402 -14.05 0.14 -17.58
C ALA A 402 -13.62 -0.36 -16.19
N ASP A 403 -14.24 0.19 -15.14
CA ASP A 403 -13.97 -0.21 -13.76
C ASP A 403 -14.17 -1.73 -13.59
N SER A 404 -13.09 -2.41 -13.24
CA SER A 404 -13.03 -3.87 -13.13
C SER A 404 -12.90 -4.34 -11.68
N SER A 405 -13.05 -3.44 -10.70
CA SER A 405 -12.92 -3.74 -9.28
C SER A 405 -13.96 -4.74 -8.76
N ALA A 406 -15.14 -4.79 -9.38
CA ALA A 406 -16.18 -5.76 -9.06
C ALA A 406 -15.97 -7.14 -9.73
N ILE A 407 -14.96 -7.27 -10.60
CA ILE A 407 -14.71 -8.49 -11.36
C ILE A 407 -13.68 -9.36 -10.64
N SER A 408 -14.04 -10.60 -10.32
CA SER A 408 -13.09 -11.54 -9.72
C SER A 408 -12.20 -12.18 -10.79
N TRP A 409 -10.89 -11.92 -10.72
CA TRP A 409 -9.91 -12.53 -11.62
C TRP A 409 -9.60 -14.00 -11.30
N SER A 410 -10.37 -14.68 -10.45
CA SER A 410 -10.33 -16.15 -10.26
C SER A 410 -8.92 -16.80 -10.15
N GLY A 411 -7.90 -16.07 -9.69
CA GLY A 411 -6.50 -16.52 -9.61
C GLY A 411 -5.64 -16.37 -10.89
N GLY A 412 -6.15 -15.75 -11.96
CA GLY A 412 -5.40 -15.43 -13.17
C GLY A 412 -4.37 -14.31 -12.98
N THR A 413 -3.27 -14.35 -13.74
CA THR A 413 -2.23 -13.33 -13.73
C THR A 413 -2.22 -12.58 -15.07
N LEU A 414 -1.87 -11.30 -15.05
CA LEU A 414 -1.82 -10.46 -16.25
C LEU A 414 -0.41 -9.95 -16.49
N ALA A 415 0.21 -10.42 -17.57
CA ALA A 415 1.49 -9.91 -18.04
C ALA A 415 1.28 -8.79 -19.07
N ILE A 416 1.87 -7.63 -18.84
CA ILE A 416 1.91 -6.52 -19.80
C ILE A 416 3.21 -6.61 -20.58
N THR A 417 3.09 -6.60 -21.91
CA THR A 417 4.21 -6.69 -22.86
C THR A 417 4.15 -5.55 -23.88
N GLY A 418 5.23 -5.33 -24.61
CA GLY A 418 5.38 -4.18 -25.51
C GLY A 418 5.85 -2.92 -24.77
N SER A 419 5.66 -1.77 -25.40
CA SER A 419 6.07 -0.46 -24.86
C SER A 419 5.05 0.05 -23.84
N PHE A 420 5.21 -0.35 -22.58
CA PHE A 420 4.42 0.15 -21.46
C PHE A 420 4.98 1.49 -20.95
N VAL A 421 4.14 2.53 -20.98
CA VAL A 421 4.41 3.86 -20.43
C VAL A 421 3.53 4.06 -19.18
N PRO A 422 4.11 4.06 -17.97
CA PRO A 422 3.40 4.35 -16.73
C PRO A 422 2.61 5.66 -16.81
N GLY A 423 1.34 5.64 -16.38
CA GLY A 423 0.49 6.83 -16.38
C GLY A 423 -0.18 7.15 -17.72
N ALA A 424 0.05 6.35 -18.77
CA ALA A 424 -0.49 6.64 -20.11
C ALA A 424 -1.01 5.41 -20.86
N SER A 425 -0.30 4.27 -20.83
CA SER A 425 -0.63 3.13 -21.69
C SER A 425 -1.85 2.33 -21.26
N LEU A 426 -2.08 2.21 -19.96
CA LEU A 426 -3.14 1.35 -19.41
C LEU A 426 -3.92 2.05 -18.33
N ARG A 427 -5.24 2.01 -18.47
CA ARG A 427 -6.18 2.61 -17.54
C ARG A 427 -7.29 1.62 -17.18
N PHE A 428 -7.68 1.62 -15.91
CA PHE A 428 -8.82 0.88 -15.39
C PHE A 428 -9.75 1.83 -14.65
N GLY A 429 -10.98 1.96 -15.11
CA GLY A 429 -11.94 2.92 -14.57
C GLY A 429 -11.50 4.37 -14.75
N THR A 430 -11.96 5.25 -13.88
CA THR A 430 -11.65 6.69 -13.93
C THR A 430 -11.03 7.25 -12.66
N THR A 431 -10.77 6.38 -11.68
CA THR A 431 -10.27 6.70 -10.36
C THR A 431 -9.23 5.65 -9.95
N SER A 432 -8.54 5.87 -8.82
CA SER A 432 -7.61 4.90 -8.24
C SER A 432 -8.26 3.60 -7.74
N SER A 433 -9.59 3.45 -7.90
CA SER A 433 -10.35 2.27 -7.46
C SER A 433 -10.79 1.36 -8.60
N GLY A 434 -10.37 1.61 -9.85
CA GLY A 434 -10.77 0.79 -11.00
C GLY A 434 -10.28 -0.67 -10.96
N LEU A 435 -9.38 -1.00 -10.04
CA LEU A 435 -8.95 -2.34 -9.66
C LEU A 435 -8.77 -2.41 -8.14
N THR A 436 -8.97 -3.60 -7.57
CA THR A 436 -8.68 -3.90 -6.17
C THR A 436 -7.18 -4.12 -5.95
N PRO A 437 -6.66 -3.96 -4.72
CA PRO A 437 -5.25 -4.28 -4.41
C PRO A 437 -4.84 -5.72 -4.74
N THR A 438 -5.75 -6.68 -4.60
CA THR A 438 -5.50 -8.09 -4.94
C THR A 438 -5.38 -8.31 -6.45
N GLN A 439 -6.16 -7.59 -7.26
CA GLN A 439 -6.02 -7.61 -8.72
C GLN A 439 -4.71 -6.95 -9.15
N LEU A 440 -4.35 -5.80 -8.59
CA LEU A 440 -3.09 -5.10 -8.90
C LEU A 440 -1.86 -5.97 -8.65
N ALA A 441 -1.88 -6.77 -7.57
CA ALA A 441 -0.81 -7.72 -7.25
C ALA A 441 -0.64 -8.86 -8.29
N LEU A 442 -1.64 -9.10 -9.13
CA LEU A 442 -1.63 -10.11 -10.19
C LEU A 442 -1.11 -9.56 -11.54
N ILE A 443 -0.85 -8.25 -11.61
CA ILE A 443 -0.35 -7.59 -12.81
C ILE A 443 1.17 -7.49 -12.74
N SER A 444 1.83 -7.78 -13.85
CA SER A 444 3.28 -7.59 -14.02
C SER A 444 3.57 -6.86 -15.32
N ALA A 445 4.57 -5.96 -15.28
CA ALA A 445 5.12 -5.30 -16.45
C ALA A 445 6.65 -5.37 -16.38
N ALA A 446 7.29 -5.83 -17.46
CA ALA A 446 8.73 -6.02 -17.47
C ALA A 446 9.48 -4.69 -17.15
N GLY A 447 10.44 -4.75 -16.23
CA GLY A 447 11.22 -3.58 -15.80
C GLY A 447 10.56 -2.72 -14.71
N PHE A 448 9.37 -3.08 -14.23
CA PHE A 448 8.66 -2.37 -13.17
C PHE A 448 8.46 -3.27 -11.94
N GLY A 449 8.43 -2.64 -10.77
CA GLY A 449 8.05 -3.28 -9.50
C GLY A 449 6.53 -3.45 -9.38
N PRO A 450 6.00 -3.47 -8.14
CA PRO A 450 4.55 -3.44 -7.92
C PRO A 450 3.90 -2.26 -8.65
N LEU A 451 2.69 -2.48 -9.16
CA LEU A 451 1.94 -1.47 -9.90
C LEU A 451 0.74 -0.99 -9.07
N ILE A 452 0.39 0.28 -9.21
CA ILE A 452 -0.78 0.90 -8.58
C ILE A 452 -1.55 1.74 -9.61
N LEU A 453 -2.77 2.15 -9.25
CA LEU A 453 -3.53 3.12 -10.04
C LEU A 453 -3.31 4.54 -9.51
N ASP A 454 -3.09 5.49 -10.41
CA ASP A 454 -3.10 6.92 -10.09
C ASP A 454 -4.54 7.44 -9.89
N SER A 455 -4.69 8.74 -9.60
CA SER A 455 -6.00 9.36 -9.36
C SER A 455 -6.95 9.31 -10.56
N ASN A 456 -6.43 9.10 -11.77
CA ASN A 456 -7.19 9.03 -13.01
C ASN A 456 -7.44 7.58 -13.46
N GLY A 457 -6.97 6.58 -12.70
CA GLY A 457 -7.09 5.16 -12.99
C GLY A 457 -5.99 4.61 -13.90
N TYR A 458 -4.92 5.37 -14.19
CA TYR A 458 -3.80 4.85 -14.97
C TYR A 458 -2.86 4.01 -14.13
N LEU A 459 -2.36 2.93 -14.73
CA LEU A 459 -1.38 2.07 -14.11
C LEU A 459 -0.01 2.76 -14.08
N ILE A 460 0.57 2.86 -12.88
CA ILE A 460 1.88 3.43 -12.62
C ILE A 460 2.73 2.48 -11.77
N ALA A 461 4.05 2.72 -11.74
CA ALA A 461 4.92 2.04 -10.79
C ALA A 461 4.65 2.54 -9.36
N ALA A 462 4.55 1.63 -8.41
CA ALA A 462 4.48 1.98 -6.99
C ALA A 462 5.78 2.67 -6.57
N PRO A 463 5.72 3.77 -5.79
CA PRO A 463 6.91 4.37 -5.18
C PRO A 463 7.66 3.35 -4.30
N LEU A 464 8.99 3.39 -4.33
CA LEU A 464 9.86 2.50 -3.55
C LEU A 464 9.80 2.84 -2.06
N SER A 465 9.73 1.81 -1.21
CA SER A 465 9.83 2.02 0.24
C SER A 465 11.23 2.50 0.63
N GLN A 466 11.30 3.31 1.68
CA GLN A 466 12.55 3.83 2.25
C GLN A 466 12.49 3.90 3.77
N THR A 467 13.67 4.00 4.39
CA THR A 467 13.83 4.05 5.86
C THR A 467 14.64 5.28 6.28
N ILE A 468 14.47 5.70 7.54
CA ILE A 468 15.30 6.72 8.18
C ILE A 468 16.22 6.01 9.18
N ASN A 469 17.51 6.33 9.13
CA ASN A 469 18.46 6.00 10.18
C ASN A 469 18.72 7.25 11.02
N PHE A 470 18.32 7.23 12.29
CA PHE A 470 18.53 8.33 13.24
C PHE A 470 19.01 7.75 14.57
N ALA A 471 20.30 7.93 14.86
CA ALA A 471 20.96 7.38 16.05
C ALA A 471 20.44 8.00 17.35
N THR A 472 20.57 7.26 18.45
CA THR A 472 20.22 7.75 19.78
C THR A 472 21.00 9.02 20.13
N LEU A 473 20.32 9.97 20.77
CA LEU A 473 20.93 11.24 21.17
C LEU A 473 21.62 11.08 22.53
N SER A 474 22.83 11.62 22.64
CA SER A 474 23.52 11.73 23.94
C SER A 474 22.86 12.79 24.81
N ALA A 475 22.86 12.57 26.13
CA ALA A 475 22.42 13.58 27.08
C ALA A 475 23.31 14.83 26.99
N ARG A 476 22.68 16.00 27.15
CA ARG A 476 23.30 17.32 27.11
C ARG A 476 23.17 18.01 28.47
N VAL A 477 23.82 19.15 28.66
CA VAL A 477 23.70 19.97 29.87
C VAL A 477 23.11 21.33 29.51
N TYR A 478 22.34 21.93 30.42
CA TYR A 478 21.87 23.31 30.27
C TYR A 478 23.05 24.28 30.03
N ASN A 479 22.88 25.25 29.13
CA ASN A 479 23.92 26.15 28.59
C ASN A 479 25.01 25.52 27.71
N GLU A 480 24.90 24.23 27.34
CA GLU A 480 25.77 23.66 26.31
C GLU A 480 25.51 24.30 24.93
N ALA A 481 26.55 24.41 24.10
CA ALA A 481 26.45 25.03 22.78
C ALA A 481 25.49 24.25 21.84
N PRO A 482 24.84 24.93 20.86
CA PRO A 482 24.01 24.25 19.88
C PRO A 482 24.76 23.14 19.12
N PHE A 483 24.07 22.05 18.82
CA PHE A 483 24.67 20.90 18.12
C PHE A 483 23.82 20.46 16.93
N ALA A 484 24.44 19.78 15.97
CA ALA A 484 23.76 19.31 14.76
C ALA A 484 23.25 17.87 14.90
N LEU A 485 22.10 17.60 14.28
CA LEU A 485 21.52 16.27 14.11
C LEU A 485 21.98 15.65 12.79
N THR A 486 22.21 14.34 12.80
CA THR A 486 22.66 13.56 11.63
C THR A 486 21.81 12.32 11.43
N ALA A 487 20.62 12.48 10.84
CA ALA A 487 19.82 11.39 10.30
C ALA A 487 19.97 11.31 8.79
N THR A 488 19.85 10.10 8.25
CA THR A 488 19.91 9.83 6.81
C THR A 488 18.70 9.03 6.37
N ALA A 489 18.12 9.35 5.21
CA ALA A 489 17.11 8.51 4.57
C ALA A 489 17.77 7.58 3.53
N SER A 490 17.28 6.34 3.41
CA SER A 490 17.82 5.37 2.43
C SER A 490 17.62 5.79 0.97
N SER A 491 16.70 6.72 0.71
CA SER A 491 16.50 7.37 -0.61
C SER A 491 17.54 8.44 -0.93
N GLY A 492 18.32 8.90 0.06
CA GLY A 492 19.19 10.08 -0.06
C GLY A 492 18.46 11.42 0.03
N LEU A 493 17.13 11.43 0.18
CA LEU A 493 16.34 12.65 0.35
C LEU A 493 16.58 13.30 1.73
N ALA A 494 16.40 14.61 1.80
CA ALA A 494 16.63 15.38 3.02
C ALA A 494 15.66 15.00 4.16
N VAL A 495 16.19 14.92 5.39
CA VAL A 495 15.43 14.62 6.60
C VAL A 495 15.13 15.91 7.35
N SER A 496 13.89 16.04 7.83
CA SER A 496 13.46 17.16 8.68
C SER A 496 13.25 16.71 10.12
N TYR A 497 13.37 17.63 11.08
CA TYR A 497 13.32 17.33 12.50
C TYR A 497 12.30 18.21 13.23
N ALA A 498 11.64 17.64 14.23
CA ALA A 498 10.77 18.38 15.14
C ALA A 498 11.04 17.99 16.60
N SER A 499 11.00 18.97 17.50
CA SER A 499 11.01 18.72 18.95
C SER A 499 9.58 18.71 19.48
N SER A 500 9.28 17.74 20.35
CA SER A 500 8.00 17.69 21.06
C SER A 500 7.88 18.72 22.19
N ASN A 501 8.98 19.33 22.63
CA ASN A 501 8.98 20.32 23.71
C ASN A 501 10.02 21.43 23.47
N PRO A 502 9.61 22.55 22.84
CA PRO A 502 10.46 23.72 22.60
C PRO A 502 11.04 24.38 23.85
N ALA A 503 10.44 24.17 25.04
CA ALA A 503 10.97 24.71 26.29
C ALA A 503 12.25 23.99 26.76
N VAL A 504 12.49 22.77 26.27
CA VAL A 504 13.72 22.00 26.51
C VAL A 504 14.73 22.22 25.38
N ALA A 505 14.28 22.08 24.13
CA ALA A 505 15.14 22.33 22.97
C ALA A 505 14.35 22.78 21.75
N THR A 506 14.88 23.76 21.02
CA THR A 506 14.33 24.20 19.72
C THR A 506 15.19 23.68 18.57
N ILE A 507 14.60 23.55 17.38
CA ILE A 507 15.32 23.06 16.19
C ILE A 507 15.14 24.06 15.04
N SER A 508 16.26 24.43 14.41
CA SER A 508 16.28 25.19 13.16
C SER A 508 17.14 24.43 12.14
N GLY A 509 16.52 24.00 11.04
CA GLY A 509 17.16 23.06 10.11
C GLY A 509 17.52 21.74 10.80
N SER A 510 18.82 21.45 10.91
CA SER A 510 19.35 20.30 11.67
C SER A 510 20.00 20.70 12.99
N THR A 511 20.00 21.98 13.37
CA THR A 511 20.67 22.47 14.57
C THR A 511 19.69 22.53 15.73
N VAL A 512 20.03 21.85 16.83
CA VAL A 512 19.32 21.89 18.10
C VAL A 512 19.93 22.98 18.98
N THR A 513 19.09 23.84 19.55
CA THR A 513 19.46 24.82 20.58
C THR A 513 18.82 24.42 21.89
N ILE A 514 19.63 24.24 22.93
CA ILE A 514 19.16 23.93 24.29
C ILE A 514 18.52 25.17 24.91
N VAL A 515 17.31 25.02 25.45
CA VAL A 515 16.52 26.11 26.06
C VAL A 515 16.33 25.89 27.56
N GLY A 516 16.24 24.64 28.02
CA GLY A 516 16.04 24.31 29.42
C GLY A 516 16.39 22.85 29.73
N ALA A 517 16.65 22.55 31.00
CA ALA A 517 16.81 21.19 31.47
C ALA A 517 15.47 20.44 31.46
N GLY A 518 15.52 19.13 31.19
CA GLY A 518 14.34 18.28 31.03
C GLY A 518 14.54 17.22 29.95
N SER A 519 13.45 16.69 29.43
CA SER A 519 13.46 15.69 28.36
C SER A 519 12.53 16.10 27.22
N THR A 520 12.96 15.90 25.99
CA THR A 520 12.15 16.12 24.79
C THR A 520 12.39 15.02 23.76
N THR A 521 11.38 14.72 22.95
CA THR A 521 11.52 13.78 21.84
C THR A 521 11.79 14.56 20.56
N ILE A 522 12.87 14.20 19.88
CA ILE A 522 13.24 14.69 18.56
C ILE A 522 12.78 13.66 17.53
N THR A 523 11.88 14.05 16.63
CA THR A 523 11.36 13.17 15.56
C THR A 523 11.97 13.56 14.23
N ALA A 524 12.68 12.63 13.61
CA ALA A 524 13.15 12.71 12.24
C ALA A 524 12.07 12.21 11.26
N THR A 525 11.76 12.99 10.24
CA THR A 525 10.74 12.66 9.22
C THR A 525 11.26 12.91 7.80
N GLN A 526 10.77 12.08 6.87
CA GLN A 526 11.05 12.20 5.46
C GLN A 526 9.74 11.88 4.72
N ALA A 527 9.30 12.78 3.83
CA ALA A 527 7.96 12.76 3.22
C ALA A 527 7.83 11.96 1.91
N GLY A 528 8.94 11.45 1.37
CA GLY A 528 8.98 10.82 0.05
C GLY A 528 9.00 11.81 -1.10
N ASP A 529 8.87 11.27 -2.30
CA ASP A 529 8.69 11.98 -3.57
C ASP A 529 7.95 11.07 -4.58
N SER A 530 8.01 11.38 -5.88
CA SER A 530 7.41 10.53 -6.92
C SER A 530 8.04 9.15 -7.05
N THR A 531 9.27 8.98 -6.57
CA THR A 531 10.05 7.74 -6.68
C THR A 531 10.01 6.93 -5.39
N TYR A 532 9.97 7.58 -4.23
CA TYR A 532 9.99 6.94 -2.93
C TYR A 532 8.76 7.30 -2.08
N ALA A 533 8.14 6.29 -1.46
CA ALA A 533 7.06 6.50 -0.49
C ALA A 533 7.59 7.17 0.78
N ALA A 534 6.75 7.90 1.53
CA ALA A 534 7.15 8.47 2.82
C ALA A 534 7.73 7.42 3.78
N ALA A 535 8.85 7.73 4.44
CA ALA A 535 9.44 6.82 5.42
C ALA A 535 8.69 6.88 6.75
N ASN A 536 8.64 5.77 7.50
CA ASN A 536 8.18 5.79 8.87
C ASN A 536 9.05 6.75 9.72
N PRO A 537 8.44 7.73 10.44
CA PRO A 537 9.18 8.62 11.32
C PRO A 537 9.99 7.88 12.39
N VAL A 538 11.18 8.38 12.70
CA VAL A 538 12.04 7.83 13.77
C VAL A 538 12.22 8.87 14.86
N ALA A 539 11.91 8.50 16.10
CA ALA A 539 11.94 9.38 17.25
C ALA A 539 13.08 9.01 18.22
N GLN A 540 13.79 10.01 18.73
CA GLN A 540 14.86 9.85 19.71
C GLN A 540 14.68 10.82 20.88
N THR A 541 14.89 10.34 22.09
CA THR A 541 14.79 11.17 23.29
C THR A 541 16.09 11.95 23.51
N LEU A 542 15.98 13.26 23.63
CA LEU A 542 17.04 14.15 24.09
C LEU A 542 16.80 14.47 25.57
N ILE A 543 17.79 14.13 26.40
CA ILE A 543 17.81 14.50 27.82
C ILE A 543 18.76 15.69 27.99
N VAL A 544 18.29 16.73 28.66
CA VAL A 544 19.08 17.90 29.06
C VAL A 544 19.17 17.92 30.58
N ASN A 545 20.34 17.64 31.11
CA ASN A 545 20.61 17.68 32.54
C ASN A 545 20.77 19.12 33.03
N GLN A 546 20.48 19.34 34.31
CA GLN A 546 20.76 20.61 34.97
C GLN A 546 22.27 20.91 35.00
N ALA A 547 22.64 22.18 34.90
CA ALA A 547 24.02 22.62 35.01
C ALA A 547 24.48 22.63 36.48
N PRO A 548 25.68 22.13 36.79
CA PRO A 548 26.28 22.35 38.11
C PRO A 548 26.59 23.84 38.30
N GLN A 549 26.59 24.29 39.55
CA GLN A 549 26.94 25.66 39.93
C GLN A 549 27.85 25.69 41.14
N ILE A 550 28.56 26.80 41.32
CA ILE A 550 29.53 27.03 42.39
C ILE A 550 29.00 28.12 43.31
N LEU A 551 29.02 27.88 44.62
CA LEU A 551 28.75 28.87 45.66
C LEU A 551 30.06 29.30 46.31
N THR A 552 30.30 30.61 46.38
CA THR A 552 31.49 31.20 46.99
C THR A 552 31.07 32.05 48.18
N PHE A 553 31.60 31.74 49.36
CA PHE A 553 31.39 32.50 50.60
C PHE A 553 32.72 32.63 51.34
N GLY A 554 33.23 33.86 51.44
CA GLY A 554 34.55 34.16 52.01
C GLY A 554 34.58 34.09 53.54
N ALA A 555 35.79 34.03 54.10
CA ALA A 555 35.98 34.01 55.56
C ALA A 555 35.38 35.25 56.23
N LEU A 556 34.81 35.05 57.42
CA LEU A 556 34.21 36.13 58.21
C LEU A 556 35.25 36.80 59.13
N PRO A 557 35.12 38.10 59.41
CA PRO A 557 36.01 38.78 60.34
C PRO A 557 35.77 38.31 61.78
N THR A 558 36.81 38.41 62.61
CA THR A 558 36.64 38.39 64.08
C THR A 558 36.03 39.73 64.52
N VAL A 559 35.02 39.66 65.36
CA VAL A 559 34.30 40.83 65.92
C VAL A 559 34.28 40.74 67.44
N SER A 560 33.87 41.80 68.14
CA SER A 560 33.72 41.82 69.60
C SER A 560 32.25 41.97 70.01
N TYR A 561 31.91 41.54 71.22
CA TYR A 561 30.58 41.77 71.79
C TYR A 561 30.27 43.27 71.84
N GLY A 562 29.12 43.68 71.28
CA GLY A 562 28.73 45.08 71.14
C GLY A 562 29.05 45.71 69.78
N ASP A 563 29.75 45.01 68.89
CA ASP A 563 29.94 45.45 67.50
C ASP A 563 28.59 45.53 66.75
N ALA A 564 28.51 46.48 65.82
CA ALA A 564 27.30 46.69 65.01
C ALA A 564 27.03 45.50 64.07
N PRO A 565 25.75 45.21 63.72
CA PRO A 565 25.42 44.22 62.71
C PRO A 565 26.09 44.50 61.36
N PHE A 566 26.51 43.44 60.66
CA PHE A 566 27.16 43.56 59.35
C PHE A 566 26.56 42.61 58.31
N ALA A 567 26.79 42.90 57.03
CA ALA A 567 26.23 42.13 55.91
C ALA A 567 27.17 40.98 55.48
N LEU A 568 26.56 39.84 55.18
CA LEU A 568 27.18 38.65 54.61
C LEU A 568 27.14 38.75 53.07
N THR A 569 28.25 38.39 52.42
CA THR A 569 28.36 38.41 50.96
C THR A 569 28.81 37.05 50.43
N ALA A 570 27.93 36.38 49.72
CA ALA A 570 28.17 35.14 49.01
C ALA A 570 27.61 35.25 47.59
N THR A 571 28.23 34.56 46.64
CA THR A 571 27.84 34.58 45.23
C THR A 571 27.70 33.17 44.69
N ALA A 572 26.66 32.94 43.89
CA ALA A 572 26.45 31.68 43.18
C ALA A 572 26.61 31.91 41.67
N THR A 573 27.30 31.00 40.96
CA THR A 573 27.55 31.16 39.51
C THR A 573 26.27 31.10 38.66
N SER A 574 25.16 30.60 39.22
CA SER A 574 23.82 30.66 38.59
C SER A 574 23.17 32.05 38.68
N GLY A 575 23.67 32.95 39.53
CA GLY A 575 23.02 34.22 39.86
C GLY A 575 21.80 34.10 40.78
N LEU A 576 21.45 32.89 41.23
CA LEU A 576 20.32 32.65 42.13
C LEU A 576 20.62 33.14 43.56
N ALA A 577 19.56 33.45 44.31
CA ALA A 577 19.66 33.99 45.67
C ALA A 577 20.32 33.02 46.65
N VAL A 578 21.15 33.56 47.55
CA VAL A 578 21.84 32.80 48.61
C VAL A 578 21.17 33.06 49.96
N SER A 579 21.02 32.00 50.76
CA SER A 579 20.53 32.07 52.14
C SER A 579 21.64 31.77 53.14
N TYR A 580 21.48 32.23 54.38
CA TYR A 580 22.47 32.05 55.45
C TYR A 580 21.81 31.53 56.72
N ALA A 581 22.54 30.71 57.48
CA ALA A 581 22.10 30.21 58.78
C ALA A 581 23.26 30.20 59.78
N SER A 582 22.97 30.62 61.02
CA SER A 582 23.91 30.51 62.15
C SER A 582 23.67 29.19 62.89
N SER A 583 24.73 28.45 63.20
CA SER A 583 24.64 27.23 64.01
C SER A 583 24.33 27.51 65.48
N ASN A 584 24.60 28.73 65.95
CA ASN A 584 24.37 29.14 67.33
C ASN A 584 23.79 30.57 67.42
N PRO A 585 22.44 30.70 67.51
CA PRO A 585 21.75 31.98 67.66
C PRO A 585 22.10 32.76 68.93
N SER A 586 22.64 32.10 69.98
CA SER A 586 23.05 32.80 71.21
C SER A 586 24.34 33.62 71.05
N VAL A 587 25.15 33.32 70.01
CA VAL A 587 26.35 34.07 69.64
C VAL A 587 26.04 35.07 68.54
N ALA A 588 25.37 34.65 67.47
CA ALA A 588 24.92 35.55 66.41
C ALA A 588 23.64 35.07 65.73
N THR A 589 22.72 35.99 65.44
CA THR A 589 21.47 35.75 64.70
C THR A 589 21.58 36.29 63.28
N ILE A 590 20.87 35.65 62.34
CA ILE A 590 20.83 36.06 60.92
C ILE A 590 19.42 36.51 60.55
N SER A 591 19.30 37.66 59.89
CA SER A 591 18.07 38.11 59.24
C SER A 591 18.39 38.58 57.82
N GLY A 592 17.84 37.89 56.82
CA GLY A 592 18.24 38.08 55.42
C GLY A 592 19.73 37.77 55.23
N SER A 593 20.50 38.78 54.84
CA SER A 593 21.97 38.70 54.73
C SER A 593 22.69 39.41 55.87
N THR A 594 22.01 39.88 56.91
CA THR A 594 22.63 40.64 58.00
C THR A 594 22.82 39.75 59.22
N VAL A 595 24.04 39.72 59.75
CA VAL A 595 24.39 39.07 61.01
C VAL A 595 24.38 40.08 62.16
N THR A 596 23.72 39.73 63.26
CA THR A 596 23.64 40.52 64.49
C THR A 596 24.33 39.76 65.62
N ILE A 597 25.25 40.43 66.32
CA ILE A 597 26.01 39.85 67.44
C ILE A 597 25.14 39.85 68.71
N VAL A 598 25.06 38.71 69.37
CA VAL A 598 24.19 38.48 70.55
C VAL A 598 25.00 38.12 71.80
N GLY A 599 26.16 37.49 71.64
CA GLY A 599 27.04 37.11 72.75
C GLY A 599 28.45 36.77 72.28
N ALA A 600 29.43 36.85 73.19
CA ALA A 600 30.79 36.40 72.90
C ALA A 600 30.85 34.86 72.80
N GLY A 601 31.74 34.34 71.94
CA GLY A 601 31.86 32.92 71.61
C GLY A 601 32.09 32.70 70.12
N SER A 602 31.83 31.49 69.63
CA SER A 602 31.95 31.17 68.20
C SER A 602 30.68 30.52 67.65
N THR A 603 30.38 30.81 66.38
CA THR A 603 29.28 30.20 65.64
C THR A 603 29.68 30.00 64.18
N THR A 604 29.19 28.94 63.55
CA THR A 604 29.38 28.73 62.12
C THR A 604 28.21 29.33 61.36
N ILE A 605 28.50 30.25 60.43
CA ILE A 605 27.53 30.75 59.47
C ILE A 605 27.66 29.92 58.19
N THR A 606 26.57 29.28 57.76
CA THR A 606 26.54 28.49 56.52
C THR A 606 25.78 29.25 55.45
N ALA A 607 26.42 29.48 54.29
CA ALA A 607 25.76 29.95 53.09
C ALA A 607 25.23 28.76 52.26
N SER A 608 24.00 28.87 51.75
CA SER A 608 23.29 27.83 51.01
C SER A 608 22.60 28.37 49.77
N GLN A 609 22.55 27.56 48.71
CA GLN A 609 21.84 27.88 47.47
C GLN A 609 21.15 26.59 46.97
N ALA A 610 19.85 26.64 46.70
CA ALA A 610 18.99 25.46 46.51
C ALA A 610 18.83 24.97 45.05
N GLY A 611 19.50 25.59 44.07
CA GLY A 611 19.28 25.30 42.64
C GLY A 611 17.95 25.84 42.09
N ASP A 612 17.65 25.49 40.84
CA ASP A 612 16.36 25.73 40.18
C ASP A 612 16.05 24.64 39.14
N VAL A 613 15.15 24.91 38.19
CA VAL A 613 14.82 23.97 37.11
C VAL A 613 16.02 23.64 36.22
N ASN A 614 16.98 24.55 36.08
CA ASN A 614 18.10 24.48 35.14
C ASN A 614 19.47 24.29 35.81
N HIS A 615 19.59 24.56 37.12
CA HIS A 615 20.82 24.46 37.89
C HIS A 615 20.65 23.54 39.09
N LEU A 616 21.61 22.64 39.30
CA LEU A 616 21.69 21.81 40.52
C LEU A 616 21.91 22.67 41.76
N ALA A 617 21.51 22.23 42.95
CA ALA A 617 21.88 22.93 44.19
C ALA A 617 23.40 23.02 44.36
N ALA A 618 23.89 24.18 44.83
CA ALA A 618 25.31 24.32 45.13
C ALA A 618 25.67 23.60 46.45
N THR A 619 26.92 23.18 46.61
CA THR A 619 27.41 22.70 47.90
C THR A 619 27.44 23.86 48.91
N ASN A 620 26.86 23.64 50.08
CA ASN A 620 26.85 24.62 51.17
C ASN A 620 28.27 24.98 51.62
N VAL A 621 28.51 26.26 51.92
CA VAL A 621 29.83 26.76 52.36
C VAL A 621 29.72 27.29 53.78
N PRO A 622 30.29 26.60 54.80
CA PRO A 622 30.35 27.08 56.18
C PRO A 622 31.55 28.00 56.42
N GLN A 623 31.37 29.05 57.23
CA GLN A 623 32.42 29.96 57.68
C GLN A 623 32.28 30.22 59.19
N LEU A 624 33.40 30.20 59.91
CA LEU A 624 33.43 30.45 61.35
C LEU A 624 33.34 31.96 61.62
N LEU A 625 32.42 32.37 62.50
CA LEU A 625 32.37 33.69 63.10
C LEU A 625 32.83 33.59 64.55
N THR A 626 33.86 34.36 64.89
CA THR A 626 34.36 34.50 66.26
C THR A 626 33.98 35.86 66.81
N VAL A 627 33.37 35.85 67.99
CA VAL A 627 32.97 37.03 68.75
C VAL A 627 33.78 37.06 70.04
N ASP A 628 34.76 37.96 70.12
CA ASP A 628 35.57 38.18 71.31
C ASP A 628 34.78 38.90 72.39
N GLN A 629 35.21 38.74 73.64
CA GLN A 629 34.67 39.49 74.76
C GLN A 629 35.04 40.97 74.67
N ALA A 630 34.13 41.86 75.07
CA ALA A 630 34.38 43.30 75.11
C ALA A 630 35.29 43.69 76.29
N PRO A 631 36.25 44.60 76.11
CA PRO A 631 37.04 45.11 77.22
C PRO A 631 36.17 45.98 78.15
N GLN A 632 36.58 46.04 79.42
CA GLN A 632 35.93 46.85 80.46
C GLN A 632 36.97 47.48 81.38
N ALA A 633 36.61 48.60 82.03
CA ALA A 633 37.50 49.38 82.89
C ALA A 633 36.86 49.68 84.25
N ILE A 634 37.68 49.75 85.30
CA ILE A 634 37.28 50.16 86.66
C ILE A 634 37.61 51.65 86.85
N THR A 635 36.67 52.40 87.40
CA THR A 635 36.89 53.76 87.92
C THR A 635 36.83 53.70 89.44
N PHE A 636 37.92 54.08 90.12
CA PHE A 636 38.02 54.09 91.59
C PHE A 636 38.72 55.38 92.03
N ALA A 637 38.16 56.16 92.96
CA ALA A 637 38.72 57.46 93.38
C ALA A 637 39.83 57.32 94.44
N SER A 638 40.65 58.36 94.65
CA SER A 638 41.77 58.33 95.60
C SER A 638 41.25 58.39 97.04
N LEU A 639 41.91 57.68 97.95
CA LEU A 639 41.50 57.63 99.34
C LEU A 639 42.16 58.76 100.12
N ALA A 640 41.40 59.40 101.01
CA ALA A 640 41.91 60.40 101.93
C ALA A 640 42.70 59.74 103.07
N ALA A 641 43.70 60.45 103.62
CA ALA A 641 44.39 60.03 104.83
C ALA A 641 43.41 59.96 106.02
N LYS A 642 43.68 59.04 106.94
CA LYS A 642 42.92 58.78 108.16
C LYS A 642 43.85 58.87 109.37
N THR A 643 43.30 58.94 110.57
CA THR A 643 44.06 58.88 111.82
C THR A 643 43.66 57.64 112.61
N TYR A 644 44.60 57.04 113.36
CA TYR A 644 44.28 55.91 114.21
C TYR A 644 43.19 56.29 115.24
N GLY A 645 42.03 55.63 115.14
CA GLY A 645 40.82 55.95 115.90
C GLY A 645 39.64 56.43 115.05
N ASP A 646 39.84 56.73 113.76
CA ASP A 646 38.77 57.12 112.84
C ASP A 646 37.71 56.02 112.65
N THR A 647 36.45 56.42 112.47
CA THR A 647 35.34 55.50 112.21
C THR A 647 35.47 54.79 110.85
N PRO A 648 34.96 53.56 110.68
CA PRO A 648 34.92 52.87 109.39
C PRO A 648 34.28 53.69 108.27
N PHE A 649 34.73 53.53 107.02
CA PHE A 649 34.22 54.26 105.85
C PHE A 649 34.06 53.33 104.63
N THR A 650 33.29 53.74 103.61
CA THR A 650 33.00 52.91 102.43
C THR A 650 33.81 53.32 101.19
N LEU A 651 34.10 52.33 100.35
CA LEU A 651 34.76 52.48 99.05
C LEU A 651 33.72 52.55 97.93
N ALA A 652 33.96 53.40 96.94
CA ALA A 652 33.12 53.55 95.76
C ALA A 652 33.96 53.46 94.47
N ALA A 653 33.70 52.40 93.70
CA ALA A 653 34.27 52.13 92.39
C ALA A 653 33.19 51.56 91.47
N SER A 654 33.31 51.79 90.17
CA SER A 654 32.37 51.33 89.15
C SER A 654 33.10 50.69 87.97
N ALA A 655 32.54 49.61 87.39
CA ALA A 655 33.02 49.02 86.14
C ALA A 655 32.19 49.50 84.93
N SER A 656 32.82 49.73 83.78
CA SER A 656 32.14 50.19 82.56
C SER A 656 31.12 49.19 81.97
N SER A 657 31.24 47.92 82.33
CA SER A 657 30.27 46.85 82.02
C SER A 657 29.01 46.88 82.89
N GLY A 658 29.01 47.68 83.96
CA GLY A 658 27.97 47.66 85.01
C GLY A 658 28.12 46.52 86.02
N LEU A 659 29.13 45.66 85.89
CA LEU A 659 29.38 44.55 86.81
C LEU A 659 29.96 45.04 88.15
N ALA A 660 29.71 44.30 89.25
CA ALA A 660 30.10 44.70 90.61
C ALA A 660 31.63 44.65 90.87
N VAL A 661 32.18 45.67 91.55
CA VAL A 661 33.62 45.77 91.84
C VAL A 661 33.95 45.23 93.24
N GLY A 662 34.97 44.38 93.36
CA GLY A 662 35.51 43.86 94.63
C GLY A 662 36.68 44.69 95.17
N TYR A 663 36.94 44.60 96.48
CA TYR A 663 38.04 45.34 97.14
C TYR A 663 38.91 44.45 98.03
N SER A 664 40.21 44.75 98.12
CA SER A 664 41.14 44.08 99.05
C SER A 664 42.18 45.05 99.62
N SER A 665 42.55 44.89 100.90
CA SER A 665 43.65 45.64 101.53
C SER A 665 44.92 44.79 101.54
N SER A 666 46.06 45.38 101.19
CA SER A 666 47.36 44.70 101.21
C SER A 666 47.93 44.49 102.61
N ASN A 667 47.45 45.26 103.60
CA ASN A 667 47.90 45.17 104.99
C ASN A 667 46.72 45.25 105.97
N PRO A 668 46.19 44.09 106.40
CA PRO A 668 45.11 44.00 107.38
C PRO A 668 45.43 44.61 108.75
N ALA A 669 46.72 44.73 109.13
CA ALA A 669 47.11 45.36 110.40
C ALA A 669 46.92 46.88 110.39
N VAL A 670 46.83 47.50 109.20
CA VAL A 670 46.54 48.93 109.03
C VAL A 670 45.04 49.14 108.78
N ALA A 671 44.46 48.40 107.82
CA ALA A 671 43.01 48.43 107.60
C ALA A 671 42.49 47.10 107.03
N THR A 672 41.33 46.66 107.53
CA THR A 672 40.60 45.49 107.02
C THR A 672 39.41 45.94 106.16
N ILE A 673 39.00 45.12 105.17
CA ILE A 673 37.86 45.42 104.30
C ILE A 673 36.84 44.28 104.36
N SER A 674 35.56 44.61 104.52
CA SER A 674 34.44 43.68 104.36
C SER A 674 33.38 44.29 103.45
N GLY A 675 33.08 43.63 102.33
CA GLY A 675 32.31 44.22 101.23
C GLY A 675 33.04 45.46 100.67
N SER A 676 32.43 46.63 100.81
CA SER A 676 33.04 47.92 100.49
C SER A 676 33.47 48.73 101.72
N THR A 677 33.30 48.21 102.94
CA THR A 677 33.57 48.97 104.18
C THR A 677 34.98 48.68 104.69
N VAL A 678 35.74 49.74 104.95
CA VAL A 678 37.11 49.73 105.50
C VAL A 678 37.07 50.06 106.98
N THR A 679 37.71 49.23 107.80
CA THR A 679 37.91 49.43 109.26
C THR A 679 39.38 49.68 109.55
N ILE A 680 39.70 50.77 110.26
CA ILE A 680 41.07 51.12 110.66
C ILE A 680 41.50 50.26 111.86
N VAL A 681 42.67 49.62 111.75
CA VAL A 681 43.18 48.67 112.76
C VAL A 681 44.49 49.16 113.40
N GLY A 682 45.28 49.95 112.68
CA GLY A 682 46.58 50.46 113.16
C GLY A 682 47.08 51.64 112.34
N ALA A 683 47.94 52.47 112.93
CA ALA A 683 48.66 53.52 112.20
C ALA A 683 49.68 52.89 111.22
N GLY A 684 49.81 53.46 110.03
CA GLY A 684 50.65 52.94 108.94
C GLY A 684 50.06 53.23 107.56
N SER A 685 50.57 52.56 106.52
CA SER A 685 50.08 52.70 105.14
C SER A 685 49.70 51.34 104.56
N THR A 686 48.57 51.26 103.85
CA THR A 686 48.11 50.07 103.12
C THR A 686 47.62 50.44 101.72
N THR A 687 47.66 49.50 100.78
CA THR A 687 47.07 49.69 99.45
C THR A 687 45.73 48.95 99.36
N ILE A 688 44.75 49.63 98.80
CA ILE A 688 43.39 49.14 98.54
C ILE A 688 43.26 48.90 97.04
N THR A 689 43.05 47.65 96.65
CA THR A 689 42.87 47.24 95.25
C THR A 689 41.39 47.08 94.96
N ALA A 690 40.89 47.74 93.92
CA ALA A 690 39.59 47.50 93.32
C ALA A 690 39.73 46.57 92.10
N SER A 691 38.94 45.49 92.03
CA SER A 691 39.04 44.45 91.00
C SER A 691 37.69 44.05 90.39
N GLN A 692 37.70 43.67 89.11
CA GLN A 692 36.56 43.10 88.38
C GLN A 692 37.06 42.03 87.39
N ALA A 693 36.73 40.77 87.66
CA ALA A 693 37.03 39.58 86.87
C ALA A 693 36.30 39.44 85.52
N GLY A 694 35.22 40.20 85.29
CA GLY A 694 34.39 40.15 84.09
C GLY A 694 33.36 39.02 84.06
N ASP A 695 32.80 38.75 82.88
CA ASP A 695 31.75 37.74 82.66
C ASP A 695 31.88 37.04 81.29
N THR A 696 30.80 36.41 80.80
CA THR A 696 30.79 35.74 79.50
C THR A 696 31.03 36.67 78.33
N ASN A 697 30.62 37.94 78.41
CA ASN A 697 30.63 38.91 77.32
C ASN A 697 31.69 40.00 77.47
N TYR A 698 32.19 40.23 78.69
CA TYR A 698 33.21 41.22 78.98
C TYR A 698 34.45 40.60 79.64
N SER A 699 35.65 40.91 79.14
CA SER A 699 36.93 40.42 79.70
C SER A 699 37.29 41.11 81.02
N ALA A 700 38.05 40.47 81.92
CA ALA A 700 38.46 41.07 83.19
C ALA A 700 39.03 42.51 83.05
N ALA A 701 38.59 43.42 83.91
CA ALA A 701 39.10 44.78 83.93
C ALA A 701 40.46 44.84 84.65
N THR A 702 41.33 45.77 84.23
CA THR A 702 42.58 46.03 84.94
C THR A 702 42.29 46.56 86.36
N ASN A 703 42.87 45.92 87.37
CA ASN A 703 42.72 46.32 88.77
C ASN A 703 43.20 47.76 88.99
N VAL A 704 42.46 48.55 89.78
CA VAL A 704 42.85 49.91 90.16
C VAL A 704 43.22 49.95 91.63
N VAL A 705 44.44 50.37 91.95
CA VAL A 705 44.99 50.40 93.32
C VAL A 705 45.03 51.82 93.86
N ARG A 706 44.77 52.00 95.16
CA ARG A 706 44.84 53.29 95.88
C ARG A 706 45.43 53.13 97.27
N THR A 707 46.33 54.03 97.65
CA THR A 707 46.96 54.01 98.98
C THR A 707 46.03 54.63 100.02
N LEU A 708 45.91 54.00 101.18
CA LEU A 708 45.29 54.51 102.39
C LEU A 708 46.37 54.70 103.45
N THR A 709 46.55 55.94 103.90
CA THR A 709 47.49 56.31 104.97
C THR A 709 46.72 56.55 106.27
N VAL A 710 47.22 56.00 107.37
CA VAL A 710 46.68 56.13 108.73
C VAL A 710 47.75 56.72 109.65
N ASP A 711 47.56 57.97 110.09
CA ASP A 711 48.52 58.70 110.91
C ASP A 711 48.47 58.28 112.40
N GLN A 712 49.58 58.47 113.13
CA GLN A 712 49.67 58.21 114.57
C GLN A 712 48.89 59.25 115.41
N ALA A 713 48.41 58.85 116.59
CA ALA A 713 47.76 59.77 117.54
C ALA A 713 48.79 60.55 118.41
N SER A 714 48.50 61.81 118.75
CA SER A 714 49.39 62.71 119.51
C SER A 714 49.52 62.36 121.01
N GLN A 715 50.68 62.65 121.62
CA GLN A 715 50.99 62.33 123.02
C GLN A 715 51.92 63.39 123.70
N ALA A 716 51.86 63.56 125.04
CA ALA A 716 52.72 64.46 125.83
C ALA A 716 53.41 63.78 127.04
N ILE A 717 54.56 64.32 127.50
CA ILE A 717 55.29 63.92 128.74
C ILE A 717 55.33 65.12 129.71
N THR A 718 55.08 64.88 130.99
CA THR A 718 55.16 65.89 132.07
C THR A 718 56.27 65.53 133.05
N PHE A 719 57.24 66.43 133.27
CA PHE A 719 58.34 66.25 134.23
C PHE A 719 58.51 67.53 135.07
N ALA A 720 58.41 67.42 136.40
CA ALA A 720 58.45 68.57 137.30
C ALA A 720 59.89 69.07 137.53
N ALA A 721 60.04 70.39 137.78
CA ALA A 721 61.34 71.01 138.04
C ALA A 721 62.02 70.43 139.31
N LEU A 722 63.33 70.21 139.24
CA LEU A 722 64.10 69.60 140.32
C LEU A 722 64.60 70.67 141.32
N PRO A 723 64.61 70.37 142.63
CA PRO A 723 65.13 71.28 143.65
C PRO A 723 66.67 71.38 143.63
N SER A 724 67.23 72.54 144.02
CA SER A 724 68.68 72.71 144.16
C SER A 724 69.25 71.82 145.28
N LYS A 725 70.41 71.21 145.04
CA LYS A 725 71.14 70.37 145.99
C LYS A 725 72.57 70.88 146.22
N ALA A 726 73.10 70.67 147.42
CA ALA A 726 74.48 70.99 147.78
C ALA A 726 75.36 69.72 147.80
N TYR A 727 76.67 69.87 147.59
CA TYR A 727 77.61 68.75 147.63
C TYR A 727 77.58 68.04 149.00
N GLY A 728 77.26 66.75 148.99
CA GLY A 728 77.07 65.92 150.20
C GLY A 728 75.60 65.62 150.56
N ASP A 729 74.63 66.22 149.87
CA ASP A 729 73.20 65.90 150.05
C ASP A 729 72.89 64.43 149.73
N LEU A 730 71.89 63.86 150.41
CA LEU A 730 71.40 62.51 150.11
C LEU A 730 70.80 62.43 148.68
N PRO A 731 70.96 61.31 147.96
CA PRO A 731 70.34 61.10 146.64
C PRO A 731 68.82 61.29 146.64
N PHE A 732 68.25 61.77 145.52
CA PHE A 732 66.81 61.95 145.33
C PHE A 732 66.32 61.30 144.03
N ALA A 733 65.02 60.98 143.97
CA ALA A 733 64.40 60.33 142.81
C ALA A 733 63.81 61.34 141.82
N LEU A 734 63.84 60.99 140.52
CA LEU A 734 63.18 61.71 139.43
C LEU A 734 61.83 61.05 139.11
N SER A 735 60.79 61.85 138.84
CA SER A 735 59.46 61.34 138.45
C SER A 735 58.80 62.21 137.36
N ALA A 736 58.44 61.58 136.24
CA ALA A 736 57.74 62.08 135.06
C ALA A 736 56.70 61.05 134.56
N THR A 737 55.66 61.50 133.84
CA THR A 737 54.59 60.66 133.27
C THR A 737 54.29 61.01 131.81
N ALA A 738 53.89 60.01 131.01
CA ALA A 738 53.56 60.15 129.58
C ALA A 738 52.09 59.80 129.28
N SER A 739 51.40 60.58 128.43
CA SER A 739 49.94 60.43 128.19
C SER A 739 49.53 59.18 127.40
N SER A 740 50.46 58.40 126.86
CA SER A 740 50.19 57.08 126.25
C SER A 740 50.37 55.91 127.22
N GLY A 741 50.83 56.16 128.45
CA GLY A 741 51.21 55.11 129.39
C GLY A 741 52.56 54.44 129.10
N LEU A 742 53.33 54.93 128.12
CA LEU A 742 54.69 54.43 127.83
C LEU A 742 55.73 54.91 128.89
N PRO A 743 56.78 54.12 129.20
CA PRO A 743 57.80 54.49 130.19
C PRO A 743 58.61 55.75 129.81
N VAL A 744 59.00 56.56 130.81
CA VAL A 744 59.80 57.79 130.64
C VAL A 744 61.24 57.55 131.11
N SER A 745 62.25 57.95 130.32
CA SER A 745 63.68 57.90 130.66
C SER A 745 64.22 59.28 131.10
N TYR A 746 65.22 59.28 131.99
CA TYR A 746 65.85 60.50 132.52
C TYR A 746 67.38 60.46 132.28
N GLU A 747 68.01 61.61 132.07
CA GLU A 747 69.46 61.77 131.90
C GLU A 747 69.94 63.08 132.55
N SER A 748 71.13 63.09 133.17
CA SER A 748 71.75 64.30 133.72
C SER A 748 72.78 64.87 132.75
N SER A 749 72.76 66.18 132.53
CA SER A 749 73.68 66.87 131.61
C SER A 749 75.11 67.04 132.15
N ASN A 750 75.35 66.78 133.44
CA ASN A 750 76.68 66.73 134.03
C ASN A 750 76.71 65.68 135.17
N PRO A 751 77.24 64.46 134.92
CA PRO A 751 77.27 63.38 135.90
C PRO A 751 78.27 63.60 137.06
N ALA A 752 79.14 64.62 136.97
CA ALA A 752 80.18 64.88 137.96
C ALA A 752 79.74 65.82 139.10
N VAL A 753 78.51 66.36 139.04
CA VAL A 753 77.90 67.27 140.03
C VAL A 753 76.87 66.53 140.86
#